data_AF-A0A8S9ZV18-F1
#
_entry.id   AF-A0A8S9ZV18-F1
#
_cell.length_a   1.000
_cell.length_b   1.000
_cell.length_c   1.000
_cell.angle_alpha   90.00
_cell.angle_beta   90.00
_cell.angle_gamma   90.00
#
_symmetry.space_group_name_H-M   'P 1'
#
loop_
_entity.id
_entity.type
_entity.pdbx_description
1 polymer ?
#
loop_
_entity_poly.entity_id
_entity_poly.type
_entity_poly.pdbx_seq_one_letter_code
_entity_poly.pdbx_strand_id
1 'polypeptide(L)'
;MSEEINQLNNNTLFLLSSNELINGQNNTFFEEVRHVANQQLQHALADVSDNNTEGWELFVKDGNLEMYKLEKEIDGIVIDPLKALHCIDGVTAREFIDIFFDPFIKQEWDDTIQSCDIIEQLSLDSVILHQVHRRIWPAATRESLFWSQRLNVTTMMKGQNAFDAWMVCNKSIIRDDIKLSSSSAVRVKFTIAMLCQTILKNNKPIEQLNRNDIQCKIIYIAEVHPGGWVPKIGVRQVYKKEYPKFLRTFSKYVQDKVKNKENSLNEPLLLFINCCIWCCYFFINSLTNQLSNNIGNSLNDKHQIEILKNQIIELKNRLEVMERVISRKNVDNKRENVIPKNNYPKVKFRNELDRQRILVTGGAGFVGSHLVDRLMLEGHEVIALDNFFTGRRRNIERWIGHPNFELVHHDVVNAFYSEVDQIYHLASPASPPHYMYNPVKTLKTNILGTLNMLGLARRVKARILFASSSEIYGDPQVSPQSELYLGYVNTIGPRSCYDEGKRVGESLLMAFHKHENVDIRIARIFNTFGPRMHINDGRVVSNFITQSLQGMSLTIHGDGNQTRSFQYISDLINGLIYLMKSNTTMPVNIGNPEEYSILEFAKIVKKLIGKQMIDDPQKRRPDITRAKELLEWEPKVQMIEGLHKTIEYFKGELEQEKLLNN
;
A
#
# COMPACT_ATOMS: atom_id res chain seq x y z
N MET A 1 22.69 -39.71 17.21
CA MET A 1 23.32 -38.75 16.27
C MET A 1 22.88 -38.97 14.83
N SER A 2 23.17 -40.11 14.21
CA SER A 2 22.79 -40.40 12.80
C SER A 2 21.29 -40.38 12.53
N GLU A 3 20.48 -40.91 13.45
CA GLU A 3 19.00 -40.91 13.31
C GLU A 3 18.40 -39.52 13.59
N GLU A 4 18.97 -38.75 14.52
CA GLU A 4 18.56 -37.35 14.81
C GLU A 4 18.85 -36.43 13.61
N ILE A 5 19.96 -36.65 12.90
CA ILE A 5 20.28 -35.93 11.65
C ILE A 5 19.23 -36.21 10.57
N ASN A 6 18.71 -37.44 10.48
CA ASN A 6 17.63 -37.77 9.55
C ASN A 6 16.27 -37.17 9.97
N GLN A 7 15.99 -37.01 11.26
CA GLN A 7 14.81 -36.26 11.72
C GLN A 7 14.95 -34.75 11.45
N LEU A 8 16.15 -34.17 11.61
CA LEU A 8 16.42 -32.76 11.29
C LEU A 8 16.30 -32.45 9.79
N ASN A 9 16.72 -33.37 8.91
CA ASN A 9 16.61 -33.20 7.46
C ASN A 9 15.16 -33.06 6.97
N ASN A 10 14.21 -33.80 7.54
CA ASN A 10 12.79 -33.72 7.14
C ASN A 10 12.10 -32.41 7.54
N ASN A 11 12.57 -31.75 8.61
CA ASN A 11 11.94 -30.53 9.14
C ASN A 11 12.48 -29.23 8.55
N THR A 12 13.47 -29.27 7.65
CA THR A 12 14.20 -28.06 7.19
C THR A 12 13.94 -27.68 5.72
N LEU A 13 12.79 -28.07 5.16
CA LEU A 13 12.28 -27.59 3.85
C LEU A 13 11.36 -26.36 4.04
N PHE A 14 11.92 -25.25 4.53
CA PHE A 14 11.14 -24.03 4.77
C PHE A 14 11.10 -23.09 3.55
N LEU A 15 9.88 -22.84 3.07
CA LEU A 15 9.55 -21.78 2.12
C LEU A 15 9.90 -20.40 2.70
N LEU A 16 10.48 -19.53 1.87
CA LEU A 16 10.87 -18.16 2.26
C LEU A 16 10.08 -17.10 1.49
N SER A 17 8.98 -16.65 2.09
CA SER A 17 8.67 -15.22 2.19
C SER A 17 8.47 -14.86 3.67
N SER A 18 8.63 -13.58 4.02
CA SER A 18 8.59 -13.10 5.40
C SER A 18 7.16 -13.10 5.95
N ASN A 19 6.83 -14.12 6.74
CA ASN A 19 5.50 -14.30 7.32
C ASN A 19 5.38 -13.60 8.68
N GLU A 20 5.33 -12.27 8.66
CA GLU A 20 4.85 -11.49 9.79
C GLU A 20 3.32 -11.44 9.75
N LEU A 21 2.68 -11.95 10.80
CA LEU A 21 1.23 -12.07 10.91
C LEU A 21 0.60 -10.71 11.25
N ILE A 22 -0.41 -10.30 10.48
CA ILE A 22 -1.21 -9.10 10.80
C ILE A 22 -2.10 -9.36 12.04
N ASN A 23 -2.50 -10.61 12.28
CA ASN A 23 -3.30 -11.03 13.43
C ASN A 23 -2.67 -12.25 14.13
N GLY A 24 -2.31 -12.11 15.40
CA GLY A 24 -1.74 -13.19 16.21
C GLY A 24 -2.78 -14.18 16.74
N GLN A 25 -3.36 -15.02 15.87
CA GLN A 25 -4.23 -16.14 16.28
C GLN A 25 -3.86 -17.47 15.61
N ASN A 26 -3.73 -18.52 16.44
CA ASN A 26 -3.67 -19.96 16.15
C ASN A 26 -2.83 -20.45 14.96
N ASN A 27 -1.67 -21.06 15.29
CA ASN A 27 -0.71 -21.69 14.36
C ASN A 27 -1.30 -22.67 13.32
N THR A 28 -2.42 -23.34 13.64
CA THR A 28 -2.94 -24.49 12.87
C THR A 28 -3.23 -24.18 11.41
N PHE A 29 -3.75 -22.98 11.11
CA PHE A 29 -4.05 -22.59 9.74
C PHE A 29 -2.79 -22.45 8.89
N PHE A 30 -1.72 -21.89 9.45
CA PHE A 30 -0.47 -21.71 8.72
C PHE A 30 0.22 -23.05 8.42
N GLU A 31 0.10 -24.02 9.32
CA GLU A 31 0.61 -25.37 9.08
C GLU A 31 -0.15 -26.10 7.98
N GLU A 32 -1.48 -25.95 7.89
CA GLU A 32 -2.26 -26.47 6.76
C GLU A 32 -1.79 -25.84 5.43
N VAL A 33 -1.69 -24.51 5.38
CA VAL A 33 -1.22 -23.78 4.18
C VAL A 33 0.16 -24.26 3.75
N ARG A 34 1.12 -24.35 4.69
CA ARG A 34 2.50 -24.79 4.42
C ARG A 34 2.53 -26.25 3.95
N HIS A 35 1.76 -27.14 4.58
CA HIS A 35 1.71 -28.56 4.23
C HIS A 35 1.10 -28.78 2.84
N VAL A 36 -0.06 -28.17 2.56
CA VAL A 36 -0.74 -28.27 1.27
C VAL A 36 0.10 -27.64 0.16
N ALA A 37 0.70 -26.47 0.38
CA ALA A 37 1.58 -25.84 -0.61
C ALA A 37 2.81 -26.72 -0.93
N ASN A 38 3.47 -27.29 0.07
CA ASN A 38 4.59 -28.21 -0.13
C ASN A 38 4.15 -29.49 -0.89
N GLN A 39 2.99 -30.07 -0.54
CA GLN A 39 2.46 -31.24 -1.25
C GLN A 39 2.18 -30.93 -2.73
N GLN A 40 1.50 -29.82 -3.01
CA GLN A 40 1.19 -29.43 -4.39
C GLN A 40 2.45 -29.06 -5.19
N LEU A 41 3.48 -28.49 -4.56
CA LEU A 41 4.78 -28.24 -5.20
C LEU A 41 5.45 -29.55 -5.63
N GLN A 42 5.45 -30.58 -4.77
CA GLN A 42 5.97 -31.91 -5.12
C GLN A 42 5.16 -32.54 -6.27
N HIS A 43 3.82 -32.47 -6.22
CA HIS A 43 2.97 -32.96 -7.30
C HIS A 43 3.20 -32.20 -8.63
N ALA A 44 3.51 -30.90 -8.57
CA ALA A 44 3.83 -30.08 -9.73
C ALA A 44 5.19 -30.47 -10.36
N LEU A 45 6.19 -30.76 -9.53
CA LEU A 45 7.55 -31.10 -9.98
C LEU A 45 7.73 -32.56 -10.43
N ALA A 46 6.99 -33.51 -9.86
CA ALA A 46 7.04 -34.93 -10.26
C ALA A 46 6.69 -35.12 -11.75
N ASP A 47 7.49 -35.87 -12.51
CA ASP A 47 7.28 -35.99 -13.95
C ASP A 47 6.09 -36.90 -14.29
N VAL A 48 5.43 -36.62 -15.41
CA VAL A 48 4.25 -37.39 -15.87
C VAL A 48 4.65 -38.79 -16.36
N SER A 49 5.93 -39.00 -16.61
CA SER A 49 6.55 -40.22 -17.14
C SER A 49 7.46 -40.95 -16.14
N ASP A 50 7.47 -40.56 -14.86
CA ASP A 50 8.25 -41.28 -13.86
C ASP A 50 7.70 -42.70 -13.66
N ASN A 51 8.59 -43.70 -13.72
CA ASN A 51 8.26 -45.13 -13.93
C ASN A 51 7.56 -45.84 -12.75
N ASN A 52 6.96 -45.10 -11.82
CA ASN A 52 6.21 -45.63 -10.66
C ASN A 52 4.76 -45.09 -10.56
N THR A 53 4.27 -44.30 -11.51
CA THR A 53 2.87 -43.82 -11.52
C THR A 53 2.12 -44.21 -12.79
N GLU A 54 1.58 -45.44 -12.81
CA GLU A 54 0.52 -45.81 -13.75
C GLU A 54 -0.71 -44.90 -13.50
N GLY A 55 -1.20 -44.20 -14.53
CA GLY A 55 -2.52 -43.53 -14.46
C GLY A 55 -2.70 -42.22 -15.24
N TRP A 56 -1.63 -41.47 -15.59
CA TRP A 56 -1.78 -40.16 -16.25
C TRP A 56 -2.14 -40.29 -17.75
N GLU A 57 -3.42 -40.12 -18.09
CA GLU A 57 -3.90 -40.12 -19.48
C GLU A 57 -3.86 -38.71 -20.09
N LEU A 58 -3.12 -38.53 -21.19
CA LEU A 58 -3.12 -37.31 -22.01
C LEU A 58 -4.46 -37.15 -22.76
N PHE A 59 -5.23 -36.11 -22.44
CA PHE A 59 -6.58 -35.91 -23.02
C PHE A 59 -6.74 -34.64 -23.88
N VAL A 60 -5.77 -33.71 -23.81
CA VAL A 60 -5.62 -32.55 -24.72
C VAL A 60 -4.13 -32.34 -25.00
N LYS A 61 -3.78 -32.15 -26.29
CA LYS A 61 -2.48 -31.67 -26.76
C LYS A 61 -2.70 -30.71 -27.92
N ASP A 62 -2.26 -29.47 -27.77
CA ASP A 62 -2.44 -28.40 -28.75
C ASP A 62 -1.33 -27.35 -28.62
N GLY A 63 -0.44 -27.28 -29.61
CA GLY A 63 0.76 -26.45 -29.57
C GLY A 63 1.59 -26.69 -28.31
N ASN A 64 1.84 -25.63 -27.55
CA ASN A 64 2.56 -25.66 -26.27
C ASN A 64 1.66 -25.99 -25.07
N LEU A 65 0.47 -26.58 -25.22
CA LEU A 65 -0.42 -26.97 -24.12
C LEU A 65 -0.68 -28.49 -24.14
N GLU A 66 -0.31 -29.16 -23.06
CA GLU A 66 -0.61 -30.57 -22.81
C GLU A 66 -1.40 -30.72 -21.50
N MET A 67 -2.40 -31.60 -21.47
CA MET A 67 -3.22 -31.84 -20.28
C MET A 67 -3.46 -33.32 -20.04
N TYR A 68 -3.24 -33.74 -18.81
CA TYR A 68 -3.29 -35.11 -18.32
C TYR A 68 -4.32 -35.23 -17.18
N LYS A 69 -4.95 -36.41 -17.05
CA LYS A 69 -5.93 -36.75 -15.99
C LYS A 69 -5.59 -38.09 -15.32
N LEU A 70 -6.05 -38.30 -14.08
CA LEU A 70 -5.90 -39.56 -13.33
C LEU A 70 -7.19 -40.43 -13.21
N GLU A 71 -8.25 -40.15 -13.97
CA GLU A 71 -9.48 -41.00 -14.03
C GLU A 71 -10.00 -41.47 -12.65
N LYS A 72 -10.21 -40.55 -11.70
CA LYS A 72 -10.43 -40.84 -10.27
C LYS A 72 -11.86 -40.48 -9.85
N GLU A 73 -12.45 -41.38 -9.07
CA GLU A 73 -13.77 -41.19 -8.45
C GLU A 73 -13.70 -41.41 -6.93
N ILE A 74 -14.53 -40.68 -6.19
CA ILE A 74 -14.80 -40.90 -4.76
C ILE A 74 -16.32 -40.85 -4.57
N ASP A 75 -16.90 -41.83 -3.88
CA ASP A 75 -18.34 -41.93 -3.59
C ASP A 75 -19.25 -41.79 -4.85
N GLY A 76 -18.76 -42.25 -6.00
CA GLY A 76 -19.44 -42.15 -7.30
C GLY A 76 -19.36 -40.77 -7.98
N ILE A 77 -18.71 -39.79 -7.33
CA ILE A 77 -18.45 -38.46 -7.88
C ILE A 77 -17.09 -38.46 -8.57
N VAL A 78 -17.06 -37.99 -9.82
CA VAL A 78 -15.82 -37.77 -10.58
C VAL A 78 -15.05 -36.61 -9.97
N ILE A 79 -13.77 -36.84 -9.66
CA ILE A 79 -12.86 -35.83 -9.12
C ILE A 79 -11.51 -35.77 -9.87
N ASP A 80 -11.38 -36.53 -10.98
CA ASP A 80 -10.23 -36.64 -11.90
C ASP A 80 -9.14 -35.57 -11.68
N PRO A 81 -8.09 -35.86 -10.90
CA PRO A 81 -6.96 -34.94 -10.76
C PRO A 81 -6.37 -34.63 -12.12
N LEU A 82 -6.19 -33.34 -12.40
CA LEU A 82 -5.67 -32.82 -13.65
C LEU A 82 -4.28 -32.23 -13.45
N LYS A 83 -3.40 -32.43 -14.43
CA LYS A 83 -2.11 -31.75 -14.56
C LYS A 83 -1.98 -31.21 -15.98
N ALA A 84 -1.72 -29.91 -16.10
CA ALA A 84 -1.49 -29.24 -17.36
C ALA A 84 -0.06 -28.67 -17.40
N LEU A 85 0.60 -28.87 -18.54
CA LEU A 85 1.91 -28.31 -18.86
C LEU A 85 1.72 -27.30 -19.98
N HIS A 86 2.19 -26.06 -19.78
CA HIS A 86 2.03 -25.00 -20.77
C HIS A 86 3.26 -24.08 -20.83
N CYS A 87 3.67 -23.64 -22.02
CA CYS A 87 4.77 -22.68 -22.19
C CYS A 87 4.35 -21.48 -23.05
N ILE A 88 4.59 -20.26 -22.54
CA ILE A 88 4.32 -19.00 -23.25
C ILE A 88 5.52 -18.06 -23.22
N ASP A 89 5.64 -17.24 -24.25
CA ASP A 89 6.76 -16.30 -24.42
C ASP A 89 6.40 -14.89 -23.96
N GLY A 90 7.42 -14.11 -23.57
CA GLY A 90 7.28 -12.68 -23.26
C GLY A 90 6.78 -12.34 -21.86
N VAL A 91 6.68 -13.32 -20.96
CA VAL A 91 6.14 -13.19 -19.60
C VAL A 91 7.10 -13.85 -18.60
N THR A 92 7.30 -13.25 -17.43
CA THR A 92 7.99 -13.89 -16.30
C THR A 92 7.03 -14.71 -15.42
N ALA A 93 7.57 -15.67 -14.66
CA ALA A 93 6.79 -16.42 -13.67
C ALA A 93 6.13 -15.50 -12.64
N ARG A 94 6.83 -14.46 -12.17
CA ARG A 94 6.30 -13.47 -11.24
C ARG A 94 5.10 -12.71 -11.83
N GLU A 95 5.22 -12.23 -13.06
CA GLU A 95 4.12 -11.52 -13.77
C GLU A 95 2.87 -12.39 -13.92
N PHE A 96 3.04 -13.67 -14.27
CA PHE A 96 1.93 -14.61 -14.43
C PHE A 96 1.24 -14.91 -13.11
N ILE A 97 2.03 -15.14 -12.06
CA ILE A 97 1.57 -15.52 -10.72
C ILE A 97 0.89 -14.36 -10.00
N ASP A 98 1.39 -13.13 -10.11
CA ASP A 98 0.74 -11.96 -9.52
C ASP A 98 -0.64 -11.71 -10.13
N ILE A 99 -0.77 -11.85 -11.46
CA ILE A 99 -2.05 -11.68 -12.16
C ILE A 99 -3.02 -12.84 -11.86
N PHE A 100 -2.52 -14.05 -11.57
CA PHE A 100 -3.37 -15.17 -11.14
C PHE A 100 -3.80 -15.04 -9.67
N PHE A 101 -2.94 -14.49 -8.82
CA PHE A 101 -3.20 -14.30 -7.38
C PHE A 101 -4.20 -13.17 -7.11
N ASP A 102 -4.03 -12.00 -7.74
CA ASP A 102 -4.82 -10.78 -7.52
C ASP A 102 -6.35 -11.05 -7.59
N PRO A 103 -7.12 -10.79 -6.51
CA PRO A 103 -8.57 -11.00 -6.48
C PRO A 103 -9.36 -9.94 -7.26
N PHE A 104 -8.86 -8.71 -7.40
CA PHE A 104 -9.60 -7.59 -7.99
C PHE A 104 -9.77 -7.73 -9.50
N ILE A 105 -8.79 -8.35 -10.18
CA ILE A 105 -8.78 -8.49 -11.64
C ILE A 105 -9.27 -9.86 -12.13
N LYS A 106 -9.68 -10.80 -11.26
CA LYS A 106 -10.16 -12.13 -11.69
C LYS A 106 -11.36 -12.05 -12.64
N GLN A 107 -12.25 -11.10 -12.41
CA GLN A 107 -13.44 -10.86 -13.24
C GLN A 107 -13.10 -10.23 -14.62
N GLU A 108 -11.87 -9.76 -14.85
CA GLU A 108 -11.44 -9.31 -16.19
C GLU A 108 -11.12 -10.47 -17.13
N TRP A 109 -10.74 -11.64 -16.60
CA TRP A 109 -10.26 -12.78 -17.40
C TRP A 109 -11.05 -14.07 -17.21
N ASP A 110 -11.78 -14.23 -16.10
CA ASP A 110 -12.65 -15.38 -15.85
C ASP A 110 -14.12 -15.01 -16.12
N ASP A 111 -14.64 -15.43 -17.29
CA ASP A 111 -16.04 -15.23 -17.67
C ASP A 111 -17.02 -16.09 -16.85
N THR A 112 -16.52 -17.03 -16.05
CA THR A 112 -17.35 -17.89 -15.18
C THR A 112 -17.62 -17.27 -13.81
N ILE A 113 -16.83 -16.29 -13.37
CA ILE A 113 -17.01 -15.62 -12.08
C ILE A 113 -18.14 -14.57 -12.16
N GLN A 114 -18.99 -14.54 -11.12
CA GLN A 114 -20.04 -13.54 -10.92
C GLN A 114 -19.67 -12.54 -9.82
N SER A 115 -19.06 -13.00 -8.72
CA SER A 115 -18.41 -12.15 -7.71
C SER A 115 -17.16 -12.84 -7.18
N CYS A 116 -16.21 -12.05 -6.67
CA CYS A 116 -15.00 -12.53 -6.01
C CYS A 116 -14.72 -11.58 -4.84
N ASP A 117 -15.13 -11.99 -3.65
CA ASP A 117 -15.20 -11.18 -2.45
C ASP A 117 -14.10 -11.61 -1.48
N ILE A 118 -13.32 -10.64 -0.97
CA ILE A 118 -12.30 -10.89 0.03
C ILE A 118 -12.99 -11.04 1.39
N ILE A 119 -12.91 -12.24 1.97
CA ILE A 119 -13.47 -12.54 3.29
C ILE A 119 -12.47 -12.14 4.38
N GLU A 120 -11.18 -12.41 4.17
CA GLU A 120 -10.14 -12.16 5.17
C GLU A 120 -8.77 -11.99 4.50
N GLN A 121 -8.04 -10.91 4.81
CA GLN A 121 -6.66 -10.74 4.40
C GLN A 121 -5.74 -11.24 5.53
N LEU A 122 -4.92 -12.25 5.25
CA LEU A 122 -4.11 -12.94 6.27
C LEU A 122 -2.65 -12.43 6.26
N SER A 123 -2.12 -12.14 5.07
CA SER A 123 -0.81 -11.51 4.84
C SER A 123 -0.78 -10.82 3.46
N LEU A 124 0.35 -10.23 3.05
CA LEU A 124 0.53 -9.71 1.68
C LEU A 124 0.57 -10.81 0.60
N ASP A 125 0.80 -12.07 0.99
CA ASP A 125 0.84 -13.26 0.14
C ASP A 125 -0.36 -14.21 0.38
N SER A 126 -1.23 -13.92 1.35
CA SER A 126 -2.24 -14.87 1.88
C SER A 126 -3.63 -14.22 2.03
N VAL A 127 -4.67 -14.80 1.41
CA VAL A 127 -6.04 -14.24 1.43
C VAL A 127 -7.12 -15.33 1.39
N ILE A 128 -8.24 -15.13 2.10
CA ILE A 128 -9.46 -15.96 2.01
C ILE A 128 -10.45 -15.29 1.06
N LEU A 129 -10.89 -16.03 0.04
CA LEU A 129 -11.78 -15.57 -1.02
C LEU A 129 -13.08 -16.40 -1.04
N HIS A 130 -14.20 -15.70 -1.20
CA HIS A 130 -15.50 -16.27 -1.58
C HIS A 130 -15.77 -15.89 -3.03
N GLN A 131 -16.09 -16.87 -3.88
CA GLN A 131 -16.50 -16.61 -5.26
C GLN A 131 -17.88 -17.20 -5.50
N VAL A 132 -18.75 -16.40 -6.12
CA VAL A 132 -20.01 -16.87 -6.71
C VAL A 132 -19.76 -17.10 -8.19
N HIS A 133 -20.11 -18.28 -8.70
CA HIS A 133 -19.91 -18.69 -10.08
C HIS A 133 -21.22 -18.59 -10.86
N ARG A 134 -21.13 -18.09 -12.10
CA ARG A 134 -22.23 -18.08 -13.07
C ARG A 134 -22.67 -19.51 -13.37
N ARG A 135 -23.88 -19.69 -13.89
CA ARG A 135 -24.42 -21.02 -14.23
C ARG A 135 -23.77 -21.60 -15.49
N ILE A 136 -22.57 -22.16 -15.34
CA ILE A 136 -21.96 -23.10 -16.31
C ILE A 136 -22.78 -24.40 -16.37
N TRP A 137 -23.40 -24.77 -15.25
CA TRP A 137 -24.12 -26.03 -15.04
C TRP A 137 -25.65 -25.86 -15.03
N PRO A 138 -26.43 -26.82 -15.57
CA PRO A 138 -27.89 -26.69 -15.66
C PRO A 138 -28.64 -26.66 -14.31
N ALA A 139 -28.09 -27.28 -13.26
CA ALA A 139 -28.87 -27.65 -12.08
C ALA A 139 -28.96 -26.59 -10.98
N ALA A 140 -27.85 -25.93 -10.64
CA ALA A 140 -27.76 -25.08 -9.46
C ALA A 140 -26.55 -24.13 -9.50
N THR A 141 -26.66 -22.98 -8.82
CA THR A 141 -25.55 -22.03 -8.63
C THR A 141 -24.40 -22.71 -7.87
N ARG A 142 -23.16 -22.27 -8.11
CA ARG A 142 -21.96 -22.80 -7.45
C ARG A 142 -21.16 -21.69 -6.79
N GLU A 143 -20.54 -22.03 -5.67
CA GLU A 143 -19.73 -21.11 -4.89
C GLU A 143 -18.46 -21.81 -4.41
N SER A 144 -17.32 -21.13 -4.42
CA SER A 144 -16.11 -21.58 -3.73
C SER A 144 -15.80 -20.66 -2.55
N LEU A 145 -15.33 -21.25 -1.45
CA LEU A 145 -14.75 -20.53 -0.32
C LEU A 145 -13.40 -21.19 -0.05
N PHE A 146 -12.32 -20.43 -0.18
CA PHE A 146 -10.97 -20.98 -0.22
C PHE A 146 -9.94 -19.98 0.27
N TRP A 147 -8.82 -20.49 0.81
CA TRP A 147 -7.62 -19.68 0.93
C TRP A 147 -6.80 -19.73 -0.36
N SER A 148 -6.11 -18.64 -0.64
CA SER A 148 -5.16 -18.45 -1.75
C SER A 148 -3.84 -17.97 -1.15
N GLN A 149 -2.74 -18.65 -1.51
CA GLN A 149 -1.39 -18.38 -1.04
C GLN A 149 -0.45 -18.22 -2.23
N ARG A 150 0.18 -17.06 -2.37
CA ARG A 150 1.35 -16.84 -3.25
C ARG A 150 2.64 -17.23 -2.50
N LEU A 151 3.63 -17.75 -3.22
CA LEU A 151 4.96 -18.03 -2.66
C LEU A 151 6.07 -17.94 -3.71
N ASN A 152 7.27 -17.58 -3.26
CA ASN A 152 8.51 -17.74 -4.02
C ASN A 152 9.03 -19.18 -3.82
N VAL A 153 9.33 -19.88 -4.92
CA VAL A 153 9.86 -21.24 -4.88
C VAL A 153 11.39 -21.15 -4.87
N THR A 154 11.98 -21.52 -3.73
CA THR A 154 13.42 -21.35 -3.47
C THR A 154 14.30 -22.00 -4.55
N THR A 155 15.55 -21.52 -4.68
CA THR A 155 16.49 -21.94 -5.71
C THR A 155 16.86 -23.43 -5.70
N MET A 156 16.57 -24.14 -4.60
CA MET A 156 16.76 -25.60 -4.47
C MET A 156 15.55 -26.42 -4.97
N MET A 157 14.39 -25.81 -5.21
CA MET A 157 13.14 -26.49 -5.59
C MET A 157 12.61 -26.08 -6.97
N LYS A 158 13.22 -25.09 -7.64
CA LYS A 158 12.92 -24.77 -9.03
C LYS A 158 13.54 -25.83 -9.97
N GLY A 159 12.96 -26.00 -11.17
CA GLY A 159 13.57 -26.85 -12.20
C GLY A 159 14.98 -26.35 -12.59
N GLN A 160 15.88 -27.26 -12.95
CA GLN A 160 17.33 -26.97 -13.11
C GLN A 160 17.64 -25.78 -14.03
N ASN A 161 16.82 -25.56 -15.07
CA ASN A 161 17.01 -24.50 -16.07
C ASN A 161 16.15 -23.23 -15.81
N ALA A 162 15.48 -23.13 -14.66
CA ALA A 162 14.67 -21.97 -14.31
C ALA A 162 15.53 -20.84 -13.70
N PHE A 163 15.27 -19.60 -14.08
CA PHE A 163 15.85 -18.39 -13.48
C PHE A 163 15.24 -18.13 -12.10
N ASP A 164 13.92 -17.93 -12.06
CA ASP A 164 13.11 -17.89 -10.84
C ASP A 164 11.89 -18.82 -10.97
N ALA A 165 11.19 -19.04 -9.85
CA ALA A 165 9.98 -19.85 -9.80
C ALA A 165 9.02 -19.31 -8.73
N TRP A 166 7.73 -19.30 -9.06
CA TRP A 166 6.67 -18.74 -8.23
C TRP A 166 5.45 -19.64 -8.28
N MET A 167 4.70 -19.75 -7.17
CA MET A 167 3.50 -20.58 -7.12
C MET A 167 2.34 -19.85 -6.45
N VAL A 168 1.11 -20.09 -6.93
CA VAL A 168 -0.12 -19.90 -6.16
C VAL A 168 -0.69 -21.27 -5.79
N CYS A 169 -1.08 -21.45 -4.54
CA CYS A 169 -1.89 -22.59 -4.11
C CYS A 169 -3.24 -22.09 -3.57
N ASN A 170 -4.33 -22.74 -3.99
CA ASN A 170 -5.70 -22.44 -3.60
C ASN A 170 -6.36 -23.69 -3.01
N LYS A 171 -6.96 -23.61 -1.83
CA LYS A 171 -7.59 -24.74 -1.14
C LYS A 171 -8.95 -24.36 -0.56
N SER A 172 -9.99 -25.12 -0.89
CA SER A 172 -11.33 -24.89 -0.34
C SER A 172 -11.42 -25.21 1.15
N ILE A 173 -12.00 -24.29 1.93
CA ILE A 173 -12.21 -24.42 3.37
C ILE A 173 -13.70 -24.54 3.71
N ILE A 174 -14.00 -24.93 4.96
CA ILE A 174 -15.35 -24.92 5.54
C ILE A 174 -15.35 -23.90 6.67
N ARG A 175 -16.39 -23.05 6.72
CA ARG A 175 -16.57 -21.96 7.68
C ARG A 175 -18.07 -21.72 7.88
N ASP A 176 -18.56 -21.97 9.09
CA ASP A 176 -20.00 -21.92 9.40
C ASP A 176 -20.57 -20.50 9.46
N ASP A 177 -19.69 -19.50 9.62
CA ASP A 177 -20.01 -18.08 9.51
C ASP A 177 -20.34 -17.66 8.06
N ILE A 178 -19.69 -18.27 7.06
CA ILE A 178 -19.85 -17.91 5.65
C ILE A 178 -20.86 -18.85 4.96
N LYS A 179 -22.14 -18.55 5.16
CA LYS A 179 -23.27 -19.28 4.56
C LYS A 179 -23.30 -19.15 3.02
N LEU A 180 -24.06 -20.04 2.39
CA LEU A 180 -24.37 -20.00 0.96
C LEU A 180 -25.26 -18.80 0.59
N SER A 181 -25.09 -18.25 -0.61
CA SER A 181 -25.87 -17.13 -1.15
C SER A 181 -27.36 -17.45 -1.37
N SER A 182 -27.71 -18.73 -1.54
CA SER A 182 -29.10 -19.20 -1.68
C SER A 182 -29.25 -20.65 -1.23
N SER A 183 -30.47 -21.05 -0.86
CA SER A 183 -30.80 -22.43 -0.47
C SER A 183 -30.58 -23.48 -1.57
N SER A 184 -30.45 -23.05 -2.83
CA SER A 184 -30.16 -23.89 -3.99
C SER A 184 -28.69 -23.84 -4.45
N ALA A 185 -27.84 -23.02 -3.84
CA ALA A 185 -26.42 -23.01 -4.16
C ALA A 185 -25.68 -24.18 -3.49
N VAL A 186 -24.49 -24.54 -4.01
CA VAL A 186 -23.66 -25.61 -3.43
C VAL A 186 -22.20 -25.18 -3.42
N ARG A 187 -21.48 -25.52 -2.35
CA ARG A 187 -20.03 -25.33 -2.26
C ARG A 187 -19.29 -26.31 -3.19
N VAL A 188 -18.48 -25.76 -4.10
CA VAL A 188 -17.40 -26.50 -4.78
C VAL A 188 -16.26 -26.68 -3.77
N LYS A 189 -15.67 -27.87 -3.74
CA LYS A 189 -14.42 -28.13 -3.00
C LYS A 189 -13.30 -28.34 -4.01
N PHE A 190 -12.10 -27.86 -3.72
CA PHE A 190 -10.93 -28.07 -4.58
C PHE A 190 -9.60 -27.94 -3.86
N THR A 191 -8.57 -28.53 -4.48
CA THR A 191 -7.16 -28.16 -4.29
C THR A 191 -6.62 -27.80 -5.67
N ILE A 192 -6.07 -26.59 -5.83
CA ILE A 192 -5.52 -26.09 -7.09
C ILE A 192 -4.14 -25.50 -6.83
N ALA A 193 -3.19 -25.74 -7.72
CA ALA A 193 -1.89 -25.07 -7.70
C ALA A 193 -1.47 -24.65 -9.10
N MET A 194 -0.83 -23.49 -9.19
CA MET A 194 -0.24 -22.96 -10.41
C MET A 194 1.21 -22.60 -10.12
N LEU A 195 2.14 -23.42 -10.60
CA LEU A 195 3.58 -23.22 -10.50
C LEU A 195 4.08 -22.64 -11.84
N CYS A 196 4.78 -21.51 -11.79
CA CYS A 196 5.40 -20.89 -12.94
C CYS A 196 6.92 -20.81 -12.75
N GLN A 197 7.66 -20.97 -13.83
CA GLN A 197 9.12 -20.93 -13.87
C GLN A 197 9.57 -20.06 -15.04
N THR A 198 10.37 -19.01 -14.77
CA THR A 198 10.94 -18.20 -15.85
C THR A 198 12.13 -18.94 -16.44
N ILE A 199 12.14 -19.16 -17.74
CA ILE A 199 13.23 -19.76 -18.50
C ILE A 199 13.80 -18.66 -19.40
N LEU A 200 15.11 -18.48 -19.36
CA LEU A 200 15.83 -17.59 -20.26
C LEU A 200 16.28 -18.40 -21.48
N LYS A 201 15.83 -18.00 -22.67
CA LYS A 201 16.10 -18.74 -23.92
C LYS A 201 17.54 -18.61 -24.40
N ASN A 202 18.20 -17.51 -24.04
CA ASN A 202 19.51 -17.12 -24.53
C ASN A 202 20.43 -16.73 -23.37
N ASN A 203 21.70 -17.15 -23.42
CA ASN A 203 22.74 -16.78 -22.46
C ASN A 203 23.25 -15.33 -22.66
N LYS A 204 22.34 -14.38 -22.83
CA LYS A 204 22.66 -12.95 -22.83
C LYS A 204 22.91 -12.45 -21.40
N PRO A 205 23.70 -11.40 -21.21
CA PRO A 205 23.66 -10.59 -19.99
C PRO A 205 22.22 -10.15 -19.69
N ILE A 206 21.84 -10.09 -18.42
CA ILE A 206 20.46 -9.82 -18.00
C ILE A 206 20.01 -8.41 -18.46
N GLU A 207 20.97 -7.49 -18.47
CA GLU A 207 20.86 -6.12 -18.96
C GLU A 207 20.55 -6.03 -20.47
N GLN A 208 20.64 -7.13 -21.22
CA GLN A 208 20.39 -7.23 -22.67
C GLN A 208 19.21 -8.15 -23.02
N LEU A 209 18.52 -8.72 -22.03
CA LEU A 209 17.32 -9.53 -22.23
C LEU A 209 16.13 -8.61 -22.55
N ASN A 210 15.46 -8.86 -23.68
CA ASN A 210 14.14 -8.30 -24.01
C ASN A 210 13.07 -9.40 -23.86
N ARG A 211 11.77 -9.08 -23.98
CA ARG A 211 10.68 -10.05 -23.77
C ARG A 211 10.80 -11.31 -24.65
N ASN A 212 11.37 -11.23 -25.85
CA ASN A 212 11.53 -12.40 -26.74
C ASN A 212 12.56 -13.41 -26.22
N ASP A 213 13.46 -13.01 -25.31
CA ASP A 213 14.42 -13.89 -24.64
C ASP A 213 13.82 -14.64 -23.43
N ILE A 214 12.57 -14.34 -23.06
CA ILE A 214 11.89 -14.86 -21.86
C ILE A 214 10.79 -15.85 -22.26
N GLN A 215 10.72 -16.98 -21.55
CA GLN A 215 9.61 -17.92 -21.58
C GLN A 215 9.14 -18.23 -20.16
N CYS A 216 7.82 -18.33 -19.95
CA CYS A 216 7.22 -18.85 -18.72
C CYS A 216 6.79 -20.29 -18.97
N LYS A 217 7.38 -21.25 -18.24
CA LYS A 217 6.85 -22.62 -18.12
C LYS A 217 5.84 -22.62 -16.97
N ILE A 218 4.62 -23.03 -17.27
CA ILE A 218 3.46 -23.07 -16.39
C ILE A 218 3.12 -24.54 -16.15
N ILE A 219 2.95 -24.92 -14.89
CA ILE A 219 2.46 -26.23 -14.45
C ILE A 219 1.23 -25.96 -13.58
N TYR A 220 0.06 -26.38 -14.05
CA TYR A 220 -1.21 -26.19 -13.37
C TYR A 220 -1.77 -27.53 -12.93
N ILE A 221 -2.11 -27.66 -11.65
CA ILE A 221 -2.74 -28.85 -11.06
C ILE A 221 -4.08 -28.48 -10.46
N ALA A 222 -5.08 -29.34 -10.66
CA ALA A 222 -6.39 -29.19 -10.05
C ALA A 222 -7.00 -30.55 -9.69
N GLU A 223 -7.42 -30.69 -8.43
CA GLU A 223 -8.36 -31.72 -7.97
C GLU A 223 -9.64 -30.98 -7.55
N VAL A 224 -10.74 -31.17 -8.29
CA VAL A 224 -11.99 -30.43 -8.09
C VAL A 224 -13.14 -31.39 -7.85
N HIS A 225 -13.90 -31.12 -6.79
CA HIS A 225 -15.13 -31.83 -6.45
C HIS A 225 -16.31 -30.87 -6.64
N PRO A 226 -17.16 -31.07 -7.68
CA PRO A 226 -18.13 -30.07 -8.16
C PRO A 226 -19.26 -29.73 -7.17
N GLY A 227 -19.45 -30.54 -6.13
CA GLY A 227 -20.45 -30.32 -5.08
C GLY A 227 -21.85 -30.75 -5.51
N GLY A 228 -22.50 -31.60 -4.71
CA GLY A 228 -23.75 -32.25 -5.09
C GLY A 228 -23.56 -33.27 -6.24
N TRP A 229 -24.66 -33.82 -6.72
CA TRP A 229 -24.65 -34.83 -7.78
C TRP A 229 -24.58 -34.20 -9.18
N VAL A 230 -23.70 -34.75 -10.04
CA VAL A 230 -23.55 -34.39 -11.46
C VAL A 230 -23.22 -35.67 -12.25
N PRO A 231 -23.82 -35.92 -13.44
CA PRO A 231 -23.47 -37.07 -14.26
C PRO A 231 -21.99 -37.08 -14.67
N LYS A 232 -21.32 -38.24 -14.54
CA LYS A 232 -19.89 -38.43 -14.85
C LYS A 232 -19.48 -37.88 -16.22
N ILE A 233 -20.27 -38.18 -17.25
CA ILE A 233 -20.09 -37.73 -18.64
C ILE A 233 -20.11 -36.20 -18.71
N GLY A 234 -21.02 -35.55 -17.98
CA GLY A 234 -21.11 -34.09 -17.90
C GLY A 234 -19.85 -33.49 -17.28
N VAL A 235 -19.42 -34.00 -16.11
CA VAL A 235 -18.18 -33.57 -15.42
C VAL A 235 -16.99 -33.62 -16.39
N ARG A 236 -16.76 -34.77 -17.03
CA ARG A 236 -15.64 -34.96 -17.96
C ARG A 236 -15.74 -34.13 -19.24
N GLN A 237 -16.94 -33.90 -19.78
CA GLN A 237 -17.14 -32.99 -20.91
C GLN A 237 -16.81 -31.54 -20.58
N VAL A 238 -17.27 -31.03 -19.42
CA VAL A 238 -16.94 -29.66 -18.99
C VAL A 238 -15.46 -29.53 -18.66
N TYR A 239 -14.83 -30.54 -18.04
CA TYR A 239 -13.39 -30.51 -17.79
C TYR A 239 -12.59 -30.48 -19.11
N LYS A 240 -12.98 -31.28 -20.11
CA LYS A 240 -12.34 -31.29 -21.44
C LYS A 240 -12.54 -29.98 -22.23
N LYS A 241 -13.56 -29.18 -21.90
CA LYS A 241 -13.88 -27.91 -22.56
C LYS A 241 -13.30 -26.69 -21.85
N GLU A 242 -13.56 -26.53 -20.56
CA GLU A 242 -13.33 -25.28 -19.84
C GLU A 242 -11.88 -25.13 -19.32
N TYR A 243 -11.17 -26.20 -18.93
CA TYR A 243 -9.77 -26.04 -18.49
C TYR A 243 -8.82 -25.59 -19.64
N PRO A 244 -8.90 -26.15 -20.87
CA PRO A 244 -8.11 -25.64 -21.99
C PRO A 244 -8.49 -24.20 -22.36
N LYS A 245 -9.79 -23.85 -22.28
CA LYS A 245 -10.27 -22.48 -22.48
C LYS A 245 -9.69 -21.52 -21.43
N PHE A 246 -9.79 -21.87 -20.15
CA PHE A 246 -9.24 -21.10 -19.02
C PHE A 246 -7.75 -20.81 -19.23
N LEU A 247 -6.92 -21.85 -19.41
CA LEU A 247 -5.47 -21.65 -19.55
C LEU A 247 -5.11 -20.78 -20.77
N ARG A 248 -5.80 -20.94 -21.90
CA ARG A 248 -5.56 -20.12 -23.10
C ARG A 248 -5.99 -18.67 -22.93
N THR A 249 -7.21 -18.44 -22.42
CA THR A 249 -7.75 -17.10 -22.16
C THR A 249 -6.88 -16.38 -21.14
N PHE A 250 -6.52 -17.05 -20.04
CA PHE A 250 -5.68 -16.48 -19.00
C PHE A 250 -4.27 -16.17 -19.50
N SER A 251 -3.59 -17.12 -20.18
CA SER A 251 -2.28 -16.88 -20.79
C SER A 251 -2.27 -15.69 -21.73
N LYS A 252 -3.27 -15.59 -22.60
CA LYS A 252 -3.39 -14.47 -23.54
C LYS A 252 -3.63 -13.14 -22.81
N TYR A 253 -4.52 -13.10 -21.83
CA TYR A 253 -4.79 -11.91 -21.02
C TYR A 253 -3.53 -11.43 -20.28
N VAL A 254 -2.73 -12.36 -19.72
CA VAL A 254 -1.44 -12.02 -19.11
C VAL A 254 -0.49 -11.40 -20.14
N GLN A 255 -0.30 -12.04 -21.31
CA GLN A 255 0.52 -11.48 -22.39
C GLN A 255 0.06 -10.07 -22.82
N ASP A 256 -1.26 -9.88 -22.98
CA ASP A 256 -1.86 -8.60 -23.35
C ASP A 256 -1.69 -7.51 -22.25
N LYS A 257 -1.59 -7.89 -20.96
CA LYS A 257 -1.32 -6.97 -19.84
C LYS A 257 0.17 -6.63 -19.66
N VAL A 258 1.11 -7.45 -20.14
CA VAL A 258 2.57 -7.23 -19.94
C VAL A 258 3.34 -6.78 -21.18
N LYS A 259 2.82 -6.99 -22.40
CA LYS A 259 3.51 -6.68 -23.68
C LYS A 259 4.14 -5.30 -23.80
N ASN A 260 3.57 -4.27 -23.14
CA ASN A 260 4.04 -2.88 -23.17
C ASN A 260 4.85 -2.47 -21.92
N LYS A 261 5.11 -3.40 -20.99
CA LYS A 261 5.96 -3.13 -19.81
C LYS A 261 7.42 -3.47 -20.14
N GLU A 262 8.34 -2.69 -19.59
CA GLU A 262 9.76 -3.06 -19.55
C GLU A 262 9.98 -4.38 -18.77
N ASN A 263 11.18 -4.96 -18.89
CA ASN A 263 11.48 -6.26 -18.32
C ASN A 263 11.70 -6.20 -16.80
N SER A 264 10.84 -6.88 -16.05
CA SER A 264 10.87 -7.03 -14.59
C SER A 264 12.04 -7.87 -14.05
N LEU A 265 12.93 -8.38 -14.91
CA LEU A 265 14.08 -9.23 -14.56
C LEU A 265 15.17 -8.54 -13.70
N ASN A 266 15.18 -7.21 -13.64
CA ASN A 266 16.22 -6.45 -12.95
C ASN A 266 16.02 -6.33 -11.43
N GLU A 267 14.79 -6.46 -10.92
CA GLU A 267 14.53 -6.37 -9.46
C GLU A 267 15.07 -7.57 -8.66
N PRO A 268 14.86 -8.84 -9.07
CA PRO A 268 15.25 -9.99 -8.25
C PRO A 268 16.77 -10.12 -8.08
N LEU A 269 17.56 -9.77 -9.10
CA LEU A 269 19.00 -10.02 -9.07
C LEU A 269 19.75 -9.08 -8.11
N LEU A 270 19.37 -7.80 -8.05
CA LEU A 270 19.93 -6.86 -7.06
C LEU A 270 19.53 -7.27 -5.64
N LEU A 271 18.29 -7.68 -5.41
CA LEU A 271 17.86 -8.19 -4.10
C LEU A 271 18.67 -9.44 -3.71
N PHE A 272 18.81 -10.41 -4.62
CA PHE A 272 19.54 -11.66 -4.35
C PHE A 272 21.02 -11.41 -4.05
N ILE A 273 21.69 -10.53 -4.82
CA ILE A 273 23.09 -10.17 -4.59
C ILE A 273 23.26 -9.43 -3.25
N ASN A 274 22.38 -8.47 -2.94
CA ASN A 274 22.42 -7.76 -1.66
C ASN A 274 22.18 -8.70 -0.47
N CYS A 275 21.20 -9.61 -0.55
CA CYS A 275 20.96 -10.62 0.48
C CYS A 275 22.14 -11.57 0.65
N CYS A 276 22.76 -12.04 -0.44
CA CYS A 276 23.98 -12.87 -0.38
C CYS A 276 25.14 -12.13 0.28
N ILE A 277 25.35 -10.84 -0.03
CA ILE A 277 26.36 -10.01 0.63
C ILE A 277 26.05 -9.86 2.13
N TRP A 278 24.80 -9.59 2.50
CA TRP A 278 24.39 -9.42 3.89
C TRP A 278 24.54 -10.71 4.71
N CYS A 279 24.12 -11.86 4.16
CA CYS A 279 24.32 -13.18 4.75
C CYS A 279 25.82 -13.50 4.93
N CYS A 280 26.66 -13.25 3.92
CA CYS A 280 28.11 -13.39 4.05
C CYS A 280 28.70 -12.49 5.14
N TYR A 281 28.25 -11.23 5.25
CA TYR A 281 28.68 -10.30 6.28
C TYR A 281 28.30 -10.78 7.68
N PHE A 282 27.07 -11.28 7.85
CA PHE A 282 26.57 -11.82 9.10
C PHE A 282 27.32 -13.11 9.50
N PHE A 283 27.57 -14.01 8.55
CA PHE A 283 28.29 -15.27 8.77
C PHE A 283 29.76 -15.03 9.12
N ILE A 284 30.43 -14.08 8.45
CA ILE A 284 31.81 -13.68 8.77
C ILE A 284 31.89 -13.05 10.17
N ASN A 285 30.96 -12.17 10.53
CA ASN A 285 30.91 -11.57 11.87
C ASN A 285 30.57 -12.59 12.98
N SER A 286 29.76 -13.61 12.67
CA SER A 286 29.51 -14.73 13.58
C SER A 286 30.78 -15.56 13.80
N LEU A 287 31.51 -15.92 12.73
CA LEU A 287 32.78 -16.64 12.84
C LEU A 287 33.85 -15.85 13.58
N THR A 288 33.99 -14.54 13.36
CA THR A 288 34.99 -13.73 14.08
C THR A 288 34.64 -13.57 15.56
N ASN A 289 33.35 -13.53 15.94
CA ASN A 289 32.92 -13.54 17.34
C ASN A 289 33.09 -14.92 18.01
N GLN A 290 32.92 -16.03 17.28
CA GLN A 290 33.26 -17.37 17.81
C GLN A 290 34.77 -17.54 17.96
N LEU A 291 35.57 -17.06 16.99
CA LEU A 291 37.03 -17.10 17.03
C LEU A 291 37.64 -16.19 18.10
N SER A 292 37.01 -15.06 18.45
CA SER A 292 37.49 -14.21 19.55
C SER A 292 37.19 -14.80 20.93
N ASN A 293 36.00 -15.41 21.10
CA ASN A 293 35.60 -16.03 22.37
C ASN A 293 36.37 -17.32 22.69
N ASN A 294 36.78 -18.10 21.68
CA ASN A 294 37.45 -19.41 21.87
C ASN A 294 38.99 -19.36 22.00
N ILE A 295 39.60 -18.19 22.24
CA ILE A 295 41.07 -18.07 22.39
C ILE A 295 41.57 -18.54 23.78
N GLY A 296 40.67 -18.92 24.69
CA GLY A 296 41.00 -19.59 25.95
C GLY A 296 41.11 -21.12 25.85
N ASN A 297 42.31 -21.65 26.10
CA ASN A 297 42.59 -23.05 26.49
C ASN A 297 42.53 -24.15 25.41
N SER A 298 43.47 -24.16 24.46
CA SER A 298 44.07 -25.40 23.92
C SER A 298 45.34 -25.10 23.09
N LEU A 299 46.30 -26.03 23.09
CA LEU A 299 47.52 -25.94 22.26
C LEU A 299 47.42 -26.71 20.94
N ASN A 300 46.49 -27.66 20.81
CA ASN A 300 46.32 -28.45 19.57
C ASN A 300 45.63 -27.65 18.46
N ASP A 301 44.75 -26.71 18.81
CA ASP A 301 43.88 -26.02 17.86
C ASP A 301 44.57 -24.90 17.07
N LYS A 302 45.82 -24.54 17.43
CA LYS A 302 46.58 -23.49 16.72
C LYS A 302 46.63 -23.71 15.21
N HIS A 303 46.83 -24.94 14.76
CA HIS A 303 46.92 -25.25 13.33
C HIS A 303 45.57 -25.12 12.61
N GLN A 304 44.46 -25.52 13.25
CA GLN A 304 43.11 -25.31 12.70
C GLN A 304 42.72 -23.82 12.69
N ILE A 305 43.07 -23.08 13.73
CA ILE A 305 42.88 -21.62 13.81
C ILE A 305 43.70 -20.91 12.71
N GLU A 306 44.89 -21.41 12.38
CA GLU A 306 45.74 -20.87 11.32
C GLU A 306 45.20 -21.19 9.91
N ILE A 307 44.68 -22.41 9.70
CA ILE A 307 43.93 -22.77 8.48
C ILE A 307 42.68 -21.88 8.31
N LEU A 308 41.88 -21.68 9.37
CA LEU A 308 40.71 -20.81 9.35
C LEU A 308 41.06 -19.34 9.10
N LYS A 309 42.16 -18.83 9.68
CA LYS A 309 42.68 -17.49 9.37
C LYS A 309 43.07 -17.36 7.90
N ASN A 310 43.75 -18.35 7.33
CA ASN A 310 44.13 -18.35 5.92
C ASN A 310 42.90 -18.41 4.99
N GLN A 311 41.88 -19.21 5.33
CA GLN A 311 40.60 -19.24 4.61
C GLN A 311 39.85 -17.90 4.68
N ILE A 312 39.83 -17.23 5.85
CA ILE A 312 39.24 -15.89 6.02
C ILE A 312 40.01 -14.84 5.22
N ILE A 313 41.35 -14.93 5.15
CA ILE A 313 42.19 -14.06 4.33
C ILE A 313 41.92 -14.30 2.83
N GLU A 314 41.79 -15.55 2.40
CA GLU A 314 41.48 -15.87 1.00
C GLU A 314 40.08 -15.38 0.60
N LEU A 315 39.08 -15.53 1.48
CA LEU A 315 37.73 -14.99 1.27
C LEU A 315 37.72 -13.46 1.19
N LYS A 316 38.50 -12.76 2.04
CA LYS A 316 38.68 -11.31 1.94
C LYS A 316 39.36 -10.88 0.63
N ASN A 317 40.38 -11.62 0.19
CA ASN A 317 41.07 -11.35 -1.07
C ASN A 317 40.14 -11.59 -2.28
N ARG A 318 39.28 -12.63 -2.23
CA ARG A 318 38.25 -12.88 -3.26
C ARG A 318 37.18 -11.77 -3.28
N LEU A 319 36.79 -11.24 -2.11
CA LEU A 319 35.93 -10.05 -2.00
C LEU A 319 36.59 -8.80 -2.62
N GLU A 320 37.84 -8.48 -2.26
CA GLU A 320 38.58 -7.36 -2.89
C GLU A 320 38.68 -7.52 -4.41
N VAL A 321 38.90 -8.74 -4.91
CA VAL A 321 38.96 -9.01 -6.35
C VAL A 321 37.60 -8.78 -7.02
N MET A 322 36.49 -9.17 -6.37
CA MET A 322 35.14 -8.83 -6.86
C MET A 322 34.88 -7.33 -6.86
N GLU A 323 35.25 -6.61 -5.79
CA GLU A 323 35.15 -5.14 -5.74
C GLU A 323 35.99 -4.46 -6.84
N ARG A 324 37.20 -4.98 -7.12
CA ARG A 324 38.08 -4.51 -8.21
C ARG A 324 37.54 -4.83 -9.61
N VAL A 325 36.78 -5.91 -9.79
CA VAL A 325 36.08 -6.23 -11.05
C VAL A 325 34.85 -5.31 -11.24
N ILE A 326 34.07 -5.07 -10.19
CA ILE A 326 32.91 -4.15 -10.20
C ILE A 326 33.38 -2.72 -10.51
N SER A 327 34.38 -2.21 -9.78
CA SER A 327 34.91 -0.86 -9.98
C SER A 327 35.59 -0.65 -11.34
N ARG A 328 36.11 -1.70 -12.00
CA ARG A 328 36.57 -1.62 -13.39
C ARG A 328 35.41 -1.49 -14.39
N LYS A 329 34.28 -2.20 -14.20
CA LYS A 329 33.08 -2.01 -15.03
C LYS A 329 32.45 -0.61 -14.85
N ASN A 330 32.64 0.02 -13.70
CA ASN A 330 32.11 1.36 -13.41
C ASN A 330 32.90 2.52 -14.06
N VAL A 331 33.95 2.25 -14.85
CA VAL A 331 34.74 3.30 -15.51
C VAL A 331 34.04 3.84 -16.77
N ASP A 332 33.41 2.97 -17.56
CA ASP A 332 32.76 3.34 -18.82
C ASP A 332 31.34 3.90 -18.61
N ASN A 333 30.64 3.44 -17.56
CA ASN A 333 29.37 4.04 -17.09
C ASN A 333 29.61 5.34 -16.29
N LYS A 334 30.44 6.23 -16.82
CA LYS A 334 30.79 7.53 -16.20
C LYS A 334 29.75 8.63 -16.38
N ARG A 335 28.47 8.25 -16.43
CA ARG A 335 27.28 9.06 -16.13
C ARG A 335 26.28 8.15 -15.43
N GLU A 336 25.70 8.65 -14.34
CA GLU A 336 24.53 8.07 -13.65
C GLU A 336 24.70 6.61 -13.16
N ASN A 337 25.60 6.41 -12.20
CA ASN A 337 25.44 5.37 -11.17
C ASN A 337 26.06 5.80 -9.83
N VAL A 338 25.52 6.87 -9.26
CA VAL A 338 25.63 7.12 -7.82
C VAL A 338 24.70 6.12 -7.14
N ILE A 339 25.20 5.32 -6.20
CA ILE A 339 24.33 4.46 -5.36
C ILE A 339 23.23 5.36 -4.79
N PRO A 340 21.93 5.03 -4.95
CA PRO A 340 20.89 5.68 -4.17
C PRO A 340 21.10 5.27 -2.70
N LYS A 341 21.94 6.04 -2.00
CA LYS A 341 21.58 6.48 -0.66
C LYS A 341 20.18 7.05 -0.84
N ASN A 342 19.17 6.35 -0.34
CA ASN A 342 17.85 6.92 -0.23
C ASN A 342 17.99 8.09 0.75
N ASN A 343 18.24 9.28 0.20
CA ASN A 343 18.45 10.54 0.92
C ASN A 343 17.10 11.07 1.40
N TYR A 344 16.37 10.21 2.12
CA TYR A 344 15.35 10.60 3.06
C TYR A 344 15.95 11.71 3.95
N PRO A 345 15.25 12.83 4.18
CA PRO A 345 15.75 13.89 5.05
C PRO A 345 16.14 13.31 6.41
N LYS A 346 17.30 13.72 6.96
CA LYS A 346 17.82 13.18 8.22
C LYS A 346 16.80 13.37 9.34
N VAL A 347 16.21 12.27 9.78
CA VAL A 347 15.29 12.23 10.93
C VAL A 347 16.07 12.30 12.24
N LYS A 348 15.46 12.86 13.30
CA LYS A 348 15.99 12.74 14.65
C LYS A 348 15.93 11.27 15.11
N PHE A 349 16.97 10.78 15.80
CA PHE A 349 16.90 9.46 16.43
C PHE A 349 15.98 9.48 17.66
N ARG A 350 15.13 8.46 17.81
CA ARG A 350 14.35 8.15 19.01
C ARG A 350 14.50 6.67 19.35
N ASN A 351 14.76 6.38 20.63
CA ASN A 351 14.61 5.03 21.18
C ASN A 351 13.12 4.63 21.22
N GLU A 352 12.84 3.37 21.51
CA GLU A 352 11.48 2.80 21.46
C GLU A 352 10.51 3.37 22.51
N LEU A 353 11.01 3.93 23.63
CA LEU A 353 10.19 4.55 24.67
C LEU A 353 9.80 6.00 24.32
N ASP A 354 10.69 6.72 23.64
CA ASP A 354 10.47 8.10 23.17
C ASP A 354 9.76 8.17 21.80
N ARG A 355 9.74 7.07 21.05
CA ARG A 355 9.09 6.98 19.73
C ARG A 355 7.58 6.78 19.90
N GLN A 356 6.82 7.15 18.88
CA GLN A 356 5.37 6.97 18.85
C GLN A 356 4.95 6.57 17.45
N ARG A 357 3.91 5.73 17.37
CA ARG A 357 3.23 5.27 16.16
C ARG A 357 2.07 6.21 15.87
N ILE A 358 2.13 6.92 14.76
CA ILE A 358 1.23 8.05 14.46
C ILE A 358 0.51 7.85 13.13
N LEU A 359 -0.81 7.70 13.17
CA LEU A 359 -1.65 7.66 11.98
C LEU A 359 -1.99 9.08 11.50
N VAL A 360 -1.74 9.38 10.24
CA VAL A 360 -2.16 10.63 9.58
C VAL A 360 -3.11 10.29 8.43
N THR A 361 -4.42 10.37 8.68
CA THR A 361 -5.42 10.18 7.63
C THR A 361 -5.51 11.44 6.76
N GLY A 362 -5.56 11.33 5.44
CA GLY A 362 -5.36 12.46 4.54
C GLY A 362 -3.88 12.86 4.42
N GLY A 363 -2.95 11.95 4.75
CA GLY A 363 -1.51 12.19 4.80
C GLY A 363 -0.86 12.58 3.47
N ALA A 364 -1.49 12.27 2.32
CA ALA A 364 -1.03 12.72 1.00
C ALA A 364 -1.69 14.04 0.56
N GLY A 365 -2.60 14.60 1.36
CA GLY A 365 -3.17 15.93 1.18
C GLY A 365 -2.21 17.08 1.51
N PHE A 366 -2.65 18.32 1.24
CA PHE A 366 -1.88 19.54 1.50
C PHE A 366 -1.39 19.61 2.95
N VAL A 367 -2.28 19.68 3.94
CA VAL A 367 -1.89 19.80 5.36
C VAL A 367 -1.24 18.51 5.87
N GLY A 368 -1.81 17.35 5.51
CA GLY A 368 -1.32 16.04 5.97
C GLY A 368 0.14 15.78 5.61
N SER A 369 0.59 16.16 4.42
CA SER A 369 1.97 15.91 3.98
C SER A 369 3.02 16.79 4.65
N HIS A 370 2.67 18.02 5.05
CA HIS A 370 3.54 18.86 5.89
C HIS A 370 3.56 18.38 7.35
N LEU A 371 2.46 17.79 7.84
CA LEU A 371 2.43 17.11 9.13
C LEU A 371 3.32 15.86 9.12
N VAL A 372 3.21 15.02 8.08
CA VAL A 372 4.08 13.85 7.86
C VAL A 372 5.55 14.27 7.85
N ASP A 373 5.95 15.25 7.04
CA ASP A 373 7.33 15.78 7.05
C ASP A 373 7.80 16.13 8.46
N ARG A 374 6.97 16.84 9.22
CA ARG A 374 7.32 17.37 10.55
C ARG A 374 7.42 16.28 11.62
N LEU A 375 6.59 15.24 11.55
CA LEU A 375 6.60 14.09 12.45
C LEU A 375 7.75 13.12 12.13
N MET A 376 7.99 12.86 10.85
CA MET A 376 9.14 12.09 10.36
C MET A 376 10.46 12.72 10.83
N LEU A 377 10.62 14.03 10.67
CA LEU A 377 11.80 14.76 11.14
C LEU A 377 11.98 14.70 12.68
N GLU A 378 10.90 14.58 13.46
CA GLU A 378 10.99 14.33 14.91
C GLU A 378 11.40 12.88 15.27
N GLY A 379 11.43 11.94 14.32
CA GLY A 379 11.86 10.55 14.53
C GLY A 379 10.75 9.57 14.91
N HIS A 380 9.48 9.94 14.72
CA HIS A 380 8.33 9.06 14.99
C HIS A 380 8.14 8.03 13.88
N GLU A 381 7.32 7.01 14.15
CA GLU A 381 6.76 6.11 13.13
C GLU A 381 5.46 6.73 12.60
N VAL A 382 5.33 6.87 11.29
CA VAL A 382 4.23 7.62 10.66
C VAL A 382 3.56 6.79 9.58
N ILE A 383 2.27 6.50 9.78
CA ILE A 383 1.40 5.83 8.81
C ILE A 383 0.59 6.90 8.08
N ALA A 384 0.90 7.16 6.82
CA ALA A 384 0.10 8.05 5.97
C ALA A 384 -1.02 7.24 5.30
N LEU A 385 -2.26 7.52 5.68
CA LEU A 385 -3.45 6.81 5.17
C LEU A 385 -4.28 7.75 4.28
N ASP A 386 -4.42 7.42 2.99
CA ASP A 386 -5.07 8.31 2.02
C ASP A 386 -5.78 7.52 0.91
N ASN A 387 -6.83 8.08 0.32
CA ASN A 387 -7.54 7.50 -0.84
C ASN A 387 -7.15 8.15 -2.18
N PHE A 388 -6.31 9.18 -2.15
CA PHE A 388 -5.89 10.03 -3.27
C PHE A 388 -7.04 10.75 -4.02
N PHE A 389 -8.19 10.95 -3.37
CA PHE A 389 -9.32 11.70 -3.96
C PHE A 389 -8.98 13.18 -4.18
N THR A 390 -8.23 13.78 -3.25
CA THR A 390 -7.62 15.12 -3.41
C THR A 390 -6.14 15.15 -2.96
N GLY A 391 -5.63 14.07 -2.38
CA GLY A 391 -4.20 13.90 -2.09
C GLY A 391 -3.40 13.48 -3.32
N ARG A 392 -2.08 13.70 -3.32
CA ARG A 392 -1.17 13.29 -4.40
C ARG A 392 0.01 12.52 -3.81
N ARG A 393 0.34 11.33 -4.33
CA ARG A 393 1.50 10.52 -3.86
C ARG A 393 2.81 11.32 -3.82
N ARG A 394 3.03 12.21 -4.80
CA ARG A 394 4.17 13.13 -4.91
C ARG A 394 4.37 14.02 -3.68
N ASN A 395 3.33 14.29 -2.90
CA ASN A 395 3.44 15.10 -1.68
C ASN A 395 4.26 14.41 -0.58
N ILE A 396 4.31 13.08 -0.55
CA ILE A 396 4.93 12.24 0.50
C ILE A 396 5.97 11.25 -0.04
N GLU A 397 6.21 11.22 -1.36
CA GLU A 397 7.11 10.27 -2.03
C GLU A 397 8.52 10.20 -1.42
N ARG A 398 9.01 11.35 -0.92
CA ARG A 398 10.31 11.53 -0.25
C ARG A 398 10.51 10.71 1.03
N TRP A 399 9.50 9.99 1.50
CA TRP A 399 9.57 9.11 2.67
C TRP A 399 9.34 7.63 2.33
N ILE A 400 8.95 7.30 1.09
CA ILE A 400 8.57 5.94 0.72
C ILE A 400 9.79 5.01 0.78
N GLY A 401 9.71 3.98 1.63
CA GLY A 401 10.80 3.04 1.94
C GLY A 401 11.72 3.49 3.09
N HIS A 402 11.46 4.63 3.73
CA HIS A 402 12.10 4.95 5.01
C HIS A 402 11.54 4.01 6.09
N PRO A 403 12.36 3.39 6.95
CA PRO A 403 11.90 2.35 7.89
C PRO A 403 10.77 2.81 8.83
N ASN A 404 10.76 4.09 9.23
CA ASN A 404 9.71 4.66 10.07
C ASN A 404 8.45 5.15 9.30
N PHE A 405 8.30 4.86 8.00
CA PHE A 405 7.20 5.41 7.18
C PHE A 405 6.42 4.35 6.41
N GLU A 406 5.10 4.34 6.61
CA GLU A 406 4.16 3.52 5.83
C GLU A 406 3.20 4.41 5.02
N LEU A 407 2.86 3.99 3.80
CA LEU A 407 1.83 4.61 2.98
C LEU A 407 0.73 3.60 2.64
N VAL A 408 -0.44 3.78 3.26
CA VAL A 408 -1.61 2.91 3.10
C VAL A 408 -2.63 3.58 2.18
N HIS A 409 -2.96 2.93 1.06
CA HIS A 409 -4.04 3.37 0.17
C HIS A 409 -5.39 2.85 0.70
N HIS A 410 -6.13 3.69 1.45
CA HIS A 410 -7.39 3.30 2.10
C HIS A 410 -8.34 4.49 2.24
N ASP A 411 -9.65 4.25 2.09
CA ASP A 411 -10.69 5.26 2.32
C ASP A 411 -11.27 5.09 3.74
N VAL A 412 -11.20 6.15 4.55
CA VAL A 412 -11.62 6.14 5.97
C VAL A 412 -13.07 5.73 6.20
N VAL A 413 -13.93 5.75 5.18
CA VAL A 413 -15.31 5.20 5.27
C VAL A 413 -15.34 3.68 5.53
N ASN A 414 -14.24 2.99 5.24
CA ASN A 414 -14.02 1.58 5.59
C ASN A 414 -13.25 1.47 6.91
N ALA A 415 -13.56 0.47 7.73
CA ALA A 415 -12.86 0.23 8.98
C ALA A 415 -11.35 -0.02 8.75
N PHE A 416 -10.51 0.50 9.65
CA PHE A 416 -9.05 0.33 9.61
C PHE A 416 -8.54 -0.27 10.92
N TYR A 417 -7.56 -1.16 10.82
CA TYR A 417 -7.01 -1.93 11.93
C TYR A 417 -5.48 -1.79 11.92
N SER A 418 -4.97 -1.15 12.96
CA SER A 418 -3.56 -0.88 13.21
C SER A 418 -3.40 -0.56 14.70
N GLU A 419 -2.18 -0.61 15.23
CA GLU A 419 -1.82 -0.14 16.56
C GLU A 419 -1.08 1.20 16.46
N VAL A 420 -1.66 2.25 17.05
CA VAL A 420 -1.09 3.60 17.03
C VAL A 420 -1.37 4.32 18.34
N ASP A 421 -0.47 5.21 18.74
CA ASP A 421 -0.57 5.97 19.99
C ASP A 421 -1.29 7.32 19.74
N GLN A 422 -1.20 7.83 18.51
CA GLN A 422 -1.82 9.08 18.07
C GLN A 422 -2.48 8.95 16.69
N ILE A 423 -3.61 9.64 16.50
CA ILE A 423 -4.33 9.74 15.23
C ILE A 423 -4.58 11.20 14.91
N TYR A 424 -4.03 11.70 13.80
CA TYR A 424 -4.35 13.00 13.24
C TYR A 424 -5.36 12.80 12.09
N HIS A 425 -6.64 13.04 12.39
CA HIS A 425 -7.75 12.82 11.47
C HIS A 425 -7.99 14.06 10.57
N LEU A 426 -7.23 14.15 9.47
CA LEU A 426 -7.32 15.23 8.46
C LEU A 426 -8.09 14.83 7.19
N ALA A 427 -8.56 13.58 7.07
CA ALA A 427 -9.20 13.07 5.84
C ALA A 427 -10.58 13.71 5.57
N SER A 428 -10.60 14.71 4.69
CA SER A 428 -11.82 15.29 4.08
C SER A 428 -11.45 16.02 2.78
N PRO A 429 -12.32 16.02 1.76
CA PRO A 429 -12.28 17.07 0.74
C PRO A 429 -12.39 18.45 1.44
N ALA A 430 -11.58 19.43 1.04
CA ALA A 430 -11.35 20.63 1.86
C ALA A 430 -11.46 21.98 1.14
N SER A 431 -11.66 22.00 -0.18
CA SER A 431 -11.95 23.23 -0.94
C SER A 431 -13.32 23.16 -1.62
N PRO A 432 -14.03 24.29 -1.80
CA PRO A 432 -15.44 24.28 -2.23
C PRO A 432 -15.71 23.50 -3.52
N PRO A 433 -14.92 23.62 -4.60
CA PRO A 433 -15.14 22.81 -5.81
C PRO A 433 -15.11 21.30 -5.52
N HIS A 434 -14.15 20.83 -4.72
CA HIS A 434 -13.98 19.40 -4.44
C HIS A 434 -15.03 18.83 -3.49
N TYR A 435 -15.43 19.57 -2.44
CA TYR A 435 -16.44 19.06 -1.50
C TYR A 435 -17.88 19.17 -2.02
N MET A 436 -18.16 20.17 -2.89
CA MET A 436 -19.45 20.32 -3.56
C MET A 436 -19.60 19.40 -4.78
N TYR A 437 -18.51 18.93 -5.40
CA TYR A 437 -18.56 17.99 -6.53
C TYR A 437 -19.21 16.64 -6.18
N ASN A 438 -19.01 16.15 -4.94
CA ASN A 438 -19.69 14.95 -4.45
C ASN A 438 -20.11 15.10 -2.97
N PRO A 439 -21.24 15.77 -2.69
CA PRO A 439 -21.67 16.07 -1.33
C PRO A 439 -21.96 14.80 -0.51
N VAL A 440 -22.41 13.72 -1.16
CA VAL A 440 -22.66 12.42 -0.53
C VAL A 440 -21.35 11.78 -0.07
N LYS A 441 -20.27 11.86 -0.87
CA LYS A 441 -18.93 11.40 -0.43
C LYS A 441 -18.40 12.28 0.70
N THR A 442 -18.52 13.62 0.60
CA THR A 442 -18.11 14.55 1.66
C THR A 442 -18.76 14.23 3.01
N LEU A 443 -20.08 13.99 3.02
CA LEU A 443 -20.81 13.57 4.23
C LEU A 443 -20.36 12.20 4.73
N LYS A 444 -20.26 11.17 3.87
CA LYS A 444 -19.78 9.84 4.27
C LYS A 444 -18.37 9.89 4.87
N THR A 445 -17.45 10.62 4.25
CA THR A 445 -16.07 10.76 4.75
C THR A 445 -16.03 11.47 6.10
N ASN A 446 -16.78 12.56 6.31
CA ASN A 446 -16.76 13.27 7.60
C ASN A 446 -17.57 12.58 8.72
N ILE A 447 -18.58 11.75 8.39
CA ILE A 447 -19.39 11.03 9.38
C ILE A 447 -18.81 9.63 9.65
N LEU A 448 -18.79 8.76 8.64
CA LEU A 448 -18.35 7.37 8.77
C LEU A 448 -16.83 7.28 8.98
N GLY A 449 -16.05 8.17 8.35
CA GLY A 449 -14.62 8.27 8.59
C GLY A 449 -14.30 8.64 10.04
N THR A 450 -14.95 9.66 10.58
CA THR A 450 -14.80 10.05 11.99
C THR A 450 -15.22 8.93 12.93
N LEU A 451 -16.35 8.25 12.67
CA LEU A 451 -16.79 7.08 13.46
C LEU A 451 -15.77 5.94 13.44
N ASN A 452 -15.22 5.59 12.27
CA ASN A 452 -14.21 4.53 12.16
C ASN A 452 -12.91 4.89 12.88
N MET A 453 -12.46 6.16 12.78
CA MET A 453 -11.25 6.61 13.47
C MET A 453 -11.44 6.75 14.99
N LEU A 454 -12.64 7.09 15.46
CA LEU A 454 -13.00 7.05 16.89
C LEU A 454 -13.11 5.62 17.42
N GLY A 455 -13.66 4.69 16.64
CA GLY A 455 -13.70 3.27 16.95
C GLY A 455 -12.30 2.66 17.06
N LEU A 456 -11.39 3.05 16.16
CA LEU A 456 -9.96 2.74 16.22
C LEU A 456 -9.31 3.34 17.48
N ALA A 457 -9.47 4.65 17.71
CA ALA A 457 -8.92 5.35 18.88
C ALA A 457 -9.34 4.70 20.20
N ARG A 458 -10.64 4.40 20.36
CA ARG A 458 -11.18 3.69 21.52
C ARG A 458 -10.54 2.31 21.70
N ARG A 459 -10.41 1.52 20.62
CA ARG A 459 -9.89 0.14 20.69
C ARG A 459 -8.44 0.08 21.16
N VAL A 460 -7.58 0.96 20.64
CA VAL A 460 -6.12 0.94 20.94
C VAL A 460 -5.70 2.01 21.96
N LYS A 461 -6.67 2.78 22.50
CA LYS A 461 -6.47 3.90 23.44
C LYS A 461 -5.62 5.06 22.88
N ALA A 462 -5.64 5.26 21.56
CA ALA A 462 -4.92 6.35 20.91
C ALA A 462 -5.54 7.72 21.24
N ARG A 463 -4.70 8.76 21.34
CA ARG A 463 -5.16 10.16 21.34
C ARG A 463 -5.51 10.59 19.92
N ILE A 464 -6.72 11.09 19.70
CA ILE A 464 -7.21 11.48 18.37
C ILE A 464 -7.43 13.00 18.26
N LEU A 465 -6.80 13.62 17.26
CA LEU A 465 -7.02 15.01 16.87
C LEU A 465 -7.86 15.08 15.61
N PHE A 466 -9.00 15.78 15.66
CA PHE A 466 -9.85 16.04 14.49
C PHE A 466 -9.55 17.39 13.87
N ALA A 467 -9.38 17.40 12.54
CA ALA A 467 -9.35 18.62 11.74
C ALA A 467 -10.78 19.12 11.48
N SER A 468 -11.28 19.93 12.41
CA SER A 468 -12.44 20.79 12.21
C SER A 468 -12.04 22.05 11.40
N SER A 469 -12.99 22.96 11.17
CA SER A 469 -12.84 24.08 10.24
C SER A 469 -13.58 25.31 10.72
N SER A 470 -13.13 26.50 10.32
CA SER A 470 -13.88 27.75 10.58
C SER A 470 -15.23 27.82 9.85
N GLU A 471 -15.50 26.95 8.87
CA GLU A 471 -16.83 26.83 8.23
C GLU A 471 -17.95 26.42 9.22
N ILE A 472 -17.64 25.80 10.37
CA ILE A 472 -18.66 25.47 11.39
C ILE A 472 -19.34 26.73 11.97
N TYR A 473 -18.68 27.89 11.86
CA TYR A 473 -19.21 29.19 12.25
C TYR A 473 -20.13 29.79 11.17
N GLY A 474 -20.08 29.24 9.95
CA GLY A 474 -20.89 29.60 8.78
C GLY A 474 -20.63 31.00 8.28
N ASP A 475 -21.68 31.81 8.25
CA ASP A 475 -21.63 33.24 7.94
C ASP A 475 -21.78 34.02 9.28
N PRO A 476 -20.66 34.30 9.98
CA PRO A 476 -20.70 34.67 11.40
C PRO A 476 -21.26 36.09 11.63
N GLN A 477 -22.19 36.21 12.57
CA GLN A 477 -22.77 37.49 12.99
C GLN A 477 -21.90 38.26 14.02
N VAL A 478 -20.72 37.71 14.38
CA VAL A 478 -19.76 38.27 15.33
C VAL A 478 -18.33 38.20 14.77
N SER A 479 -17.48 39.16 15.10
CA SER A 479 -16.05 39.14 14.76
C SER A 479 -15.22 39.76 15.89
N PRO A 480 -14.10 39.15 16.33
CA PRO A 480 -13.57 37.85 15.88
C PRO A 480 -14.47 36.66 16.27
N GLN A 481 -14.25 35.50 15.63
CA GLN A 481 -14.94 34.26 15.97
C GLN A 481 -14.18 33.50 17.07
N SER A 482 -14.68 33.52 18.31
CA SER A 482 -14.18 32.70 19.42
C SER A 482 -14.89 31.34 19.51
N GLU A 483 -14.30 30.37 20.21
CA GLU A 483 -14.81 28.99 20.21
C GLU A 483 -16.17 28.81 20.92
N LEU A 484 -16.64 29.83 21.65
CA LEU A 484 -17.95 29.88 22.27
C LEU A 484 -19.08 30.19 21.27
N TYR A 485 -18.77 30.71 20.08
CA TYR A 485 -19.77 31.00 19.06
C TYR A 485 -20.31 29.71 18.42
N LEU A 486 -21.64 29.55 18.42
CA LEU A 486 -22.33 28.32 17.96
C LEU A 486 -22.42 28.18 16.43
N GLY A 487 -22.10 29.25 15.70
CA GLY A 487 -22.21 29.33 14.24
C GLY A 487 -23.60 29.74 13.73
N TYR A 488 -23.63 30.35 12.56
CA TYR A 488 -24.84 30.64 11.79
C TYR A 488 -24.70 29.95 10.42
N VAL A 489 -25.21 28.72 10.33
CA VAL A 489 -24.96 27.77 9.23
C VAL A 489 -26.27 27.35 8.59
N ASN A 490 -26.29 27.25 7.27
CA ASN A 490 -27.45 26.77 6.51
C ASN A 490 -27.37 25.25 6.29
N THR A 491 -28.17 24.50 7.05
CA THR A 491 -28.20 23.02 7.05
C THR A 491 -28.61 22.38 5.72
N ILE A 492 -29.21 23.15 4.80
CA ILE A 492 -29.63 22.68 3.45
C ILE A 492 -28.96 23.44 2.31
N GLY A 493 -28.03 24.36 2.63
CA GLY A 493 -27.29 25.12 1.62
C GLY A 493 -26.29 24.24 0.84
N PRO A 494 -25.78 24.70 -0.31
CA PRO A 494 -24.88 23.89 -1.15
C PRO A 494 -23.54 23.52 -0.48
N ARG A 495 -23.17 24.18 0.63
CA ARG A 495 -21.97 23.87 1.43
C ARG A 495 -22.24 22.96 2.65
N SER A 496 -23.50 22.75 3.01
CA SER A 496 -23.94 21.98 4.20
C SER A 496 -23.26 20.60 4.34
N CYS A 497 -22.98 19.93 3.21
CA CYS A 497 -22.30 18.64 3.16
C CYS A 497 -20.91 18.63 3.81
N TYR A 498 -20.21 19.77 3.82
CA TYR A 498 -18.95 19.99 4.53
C TYR A 498 -19.21 20.63 5.90
N ASP A 499 -20.02 21.69 5.94
CA ASP A 499 -20.20 22.53 7.13
C ASP A 499 -20.83 21.73 8.29
N GLU A 500 -21.96 21.04 8.05
CA GLU A 500 -22.57 20.14 9.03
C GLU A 500 -21.77 18.85 9.19
N GLY A 501 -21.04 18.41 8.15
CA GLY A 501 -20.08 17.31 8.25
C GLY A 501 -18.97 17.56 9.30
N LYS A 502 -18.49 18.80 9.43
CA LYS A 502 -17.54 19.19 10.47
C LYS A 502 -18.20 19.40 11.84
N ARG A 503 -19.42 19.95 11.89
CA ARG A 503 -20.18 20.16 13.14
C ARG A 503 -20.57 18.84 13.81
N VAL A 504 -21.03 17.85 13.03
CA VAL A 504 -21.29 16.50 13.56
C VAL A 504 -19.98 15.79 13.93
N GLY A 505 -18.87 16.04 13.23
CA GLY A 505 -17.55 15.54 13.60
C GLY A 505 -17.10 15.97 15.01
N GLU A 506 -17.23 17.24 15.37
CA GLU A 506 -16.97 17.70 16.74
C GLU A 506 -17.93 17.05 17.76
N SER A 507 -19.20 16.88 17.38
CA SER A 507 -20.21 16.26 18.24
C SER A 507 -19.91 14.78 18.53
N LEU A 508 -19.44 14.04 17.52
CA LEU A 508 -18.99 12.65 17.64
C LEU A 508 -17.78 12.53 18.57
N LEU A 509 -16.78 13.41 18.42
CA LEU A 509 -15.63 13.45 19.32
C LEU A 509 -16.07 13.67 20.78
N MET A 510 -16.89 14.68 21.03
CA MET A 510 -17.37 15.00 22.38
C MET A 510 -18.21 13.86 22.99
N ALA A 511 -18.95 13.09 22.19
CA ALA A 511 -19.69 11.92 22.64
C ALA A 511 -18.76 10.78 23.06
N PHE A 512 -17.78 10.40 22.22
CA PHE A 512 -16.78 9.38 22.53
C PHE A 512 -15.90 9.78 23.73
N HIS A 513 -15.60 11.06 23.91
CA HIS A 513 -14.89 11.54 25.09
C HIS A 513 -15.70 11.34 26.37
N LYS A 514 -16.99 11.74 26.37
CA LYS A 514 -17.86 11.68 27.56
C LYS A 514 -18.35 10.28 27.94
N HIS A 515 -18.52 9.38 26.97
CA HIS A 515 -19.15 8.07 27.18
C HIS A 515 -18.18 6.89 27.01
N GLU A 516 -17.09 7.06 26.28
CA GLU A 516 -16.11 6.00 25.95
C GLU A 516 -14.68 6.34 26.43
N ASN A 517 -14.52 7.46 27.16
CA ASN A 517 -13.25 7.98 27.68
C ASN A 517 -12.12 8.13 26.65
N VAL A 518 -12.45 8.37 25.38
CA VAL A 518 -11.44 8.62 24.33
C VAL A 518 -10.75 9.97 24.57
N ASP A 519 -9.42 9.99 24.41
CA ASP A 519 -8.60 11.20 24.58
C ASP A 519 -8.62 12.03 23.27
N ILE A 520 -9.42 13.10 23.23
CA ILE A 520 -9.77 13.85 22.00
C ILE A 520 -9.12 15.23 21.91
N ARG A 521 -8.80 15.70 20.70
CA ARG A 521 -8.41 17.09 20.43
C ARG A 521 -9.19 17.63 19.24
N ILE A 522 -9.68 18.87 19.30
CA ILE A 522 -10.47 19.48 18.23
C ILE A 522 -9.78 20.77 17.75
N ALA A 523 -9.22 20.73 16.54
CA ALA A 523 -8.60 21.88 15.89
C ALA A 523 -9.61 22.56 14.96
N ARG A 524 -10.02 23.79 15.25
CA ARG A 524 -10.87 24.61 14.37
C ARG A 524 -9.98 25.43 13.44
N ILE A 525 -9.69 24.87 12.27
CA ILE A 525 -8.66 25.38 11.35
C ILE A 525 -9.23 26.50 10.47
N PHE A 526 -8.54 27.65 10.44
CA PHE A 526 -8.85 28.77 9.55
C PHE A 526 -8.07 28.70 8.22
N ASN A 527 -8.39 29.60 7.29
CA ASN A 527 -7.79 29.68 5.95
C ASN A 527 -6.26 29.57 5.97
N THR A 528 -5.75 28.40 5.57
CA THR A 528 -4.32 28.10 5.55
C THR A 528 -3.80 27.96 4.12
N PHE A 529 -2.62 28.48 3.84
CA PHE A 529 -1.95 28.44 2.53
C PHE A 529 -0.48 28.03 2.63
N GLY A 530 0.10 27.56 1.52
CA GLY A 530 1.49 27.12 1.45
C GLY A 530 1.80 26.23 0.24
N PRO A 531 3.06 25.78 0.10
CA PRO A 531 3.45 24.74 -0.86
C PRO A 531 2.59 23.47 -0.73
N ARG A 532 2.45 22.67 -1.80
CA ARG A 532 1.55 21.49 -1.88
C ARG A 532 0.04 21.77 -1.78
N MET A 533 -0.38 23.04 -1.68
CA MET A 533 -1.77 23.42 -1.97
C MET A 533 -2.10 23.06 -3.43
N HIS A 534 -3.33 22.65 -3.73
CA HIS A 534 -3.69 22.27 -5.10
C HIS A 534 -3.71 23.51 -6.00
N ILE A 535 -3.22 23.40 -7.25
CA ILE A 535 -3.14 24.56 -8.15
C ILE A 535 -4.54 25.05 -8.55
N ASN A 536 -5.44 24.10 -8.81
CA ASN A 536 -6.87 24.32 -9.02
C ASN A 536 -7.66 24.07 -7.71
N ASP A 537 -7.16 24.56 -6.57
CA ASP A 537 -7.86 24.45 -5.28
C ASP A 537 -9.16 25.28 -5.26
N GLY A 538 -9.16 26.42 -5.97
CA GLY A 538 -10.32 27.31 -6.13
C GLY A 538 -10.43 28.42 -5.07
N ARG A 539 -9.61 28.41 -4.02
CA ARG A 539 -9.56 29.51 -3.03
C ARG A 539 -8.73 30.70 -3.54
N VAL A 540 -8.98 31.87 -2.96
CA VAL A 540 -8.36 33.16 -3.29
C VAL A 540 -6.83 33.09 -3.49
N VAL A 541 -6.11 32.46 -2.55
CA VAL A 541 -4.64 32.42 -2.57
C VAL A 541 -4.08 31.65 -3.78
N SER A 542 -4.64 30.48 -4.10
CA SER A 542 -4.22 29.73 -5.29
C SER A 542 -4.56 30.50 -6.55
N ASN A 543 -5.82 30.97 -6.67
CA ASN A 543 -6.32 31.58 -7.90
C ASN A 543 -5.51 32.84 -8.26
N PHE A 544 -5.18 33.70 -7.29
CA PHE A 544 -4.46 34.93 -7.62
C PHE A 544 -3.01 34.69 -8.01
N ILE A 545 -2.35 33.71 -7.38
CA ILE A 545 -0.97 33.37 -7.75
C ILE A 545 -0.96 32.70 -9.14
N THR A 546 -1.86 31.76 -9.42
CA THR A 546 -1.91 31.06 -10.72
C THR A 546 -2.28 32.02 -11.86
N GLN A 547 -3.32 32.84 -11.69
CA GLN A 547 -3.68 33.88 -12.65
C GLN A 547 -2.52 34.84 -12.91
N SER A 548 -1.84 35.31 -11.86
CA SER A 548 -0.67 36.21 -12.02
C SER A 548 0.49 35.54 -12.75
N LEU A 549 0.83 34.29 -12.42
CA LEU A 549 1.94 33.54 -13.02
C LEU A 549 1.65 33.14 -14.49
N GLN A 550 0.40 32.80 -14.81
CA GLN A 550 -0.05 32.58 -16.18
C GLN A 550 -0.27 33.90 -16.95
N GLY A 551 -0.19 35.04 -16.26
CA GLY A 551 -0.27 36.37 -16.85
C GLY A 551 -1.69 36.85 -17.16
N MET A 552 -2.70 36.19 -16.61
CA MET A 552 -4.12 36.54 -16.70
C MET A 552 -4.48 37.72 -15.78
N SER A 553 -5.67 38.29 -15.96
CA SER A 553 -6.25 39.26 -15.02
C SER A 553 -6.71 38.56 -13.74
N LEU A 554 -6.50 39.18 -12.57
CA LEU A 554 -7.02 38.65 -11.31
C LEU A 554 -8.56 38.75 -11.27
N THR A 555 -9.23 37.65 -10.85
CA THR A 555 -10.70 37.56 -10.75
C THR A 555 -11.15 37.32 -9.31
N ILE A 556 -12.10 38.13 -8.86
CA ILE A 556 -12.46 38.33 -7.44
C ILE A 556 -14.06 38.49 -7.42
N HIS A 557 -14.82 38.29 -6.30
CA HIS A 557 -16.27 37.77 -6.12
C HIS A 557 -17.49 38.41 -5.29
N GLY A 558 -17.50 39.62 -4.66
CA GLY A 558 -18.62 40.35 -3.95
C GLY A 558 -18.51 41.80 -3.31
N ASP A 559 -17.35 42.47 -3.01
CA ASP A 559 -17.16 43.99 -3.07
C ASP A 559 -15.69 44.56 -3.14
N GLY A 560 -14.68 43.87 -2.59
CA GLY A 560 -13.27 44.28 -2.50
C GLY A 560 -12.77 44.54 -1.08
N ASN A 561 -13.62 45.18 -0.29
CA ASN A 561 -13.38 45.65 1.08
C ASN A 561 -13.65 44.57 2.14
N GLN A 562 -14.08 43.38 1.70
CA GLN A 562 -13.92 42.16 2.48
C GLN A 562 -12.50 41.96 3.01
N THR A 563 -12.39 41.30 4.15
CA THR A 563 -11.14 40.85 4.74
C THR A 563 -11.03 39.33 4.70
N ARG A 564 -9.83 38.80 4.92
CA ARG A 564 -9.59 37.44 5.42
C ARG A 564 -8.40 37.43 6.36
N SER A 565 -8.48 36.57 7.36
CA SER A 565 -7.30 35.92 7.94
C SER A 565 -6.65 34.93 6.97
N PHE A 566 -5.32 34.93 6.89
CA PHE A 566 -4.54 33.91 6.16
C PHE A 566 -3.39 33.38 7.04
N GLN A 567 -3.39 32.08 7.32
CA GLN A 567 -2.36 31.38 8.09
C GLN A 567 -1.37 30.67 7.16
N TYR A 568 -0.08 30.74 7.45
CA TYR A 568 0.91 29.95 6.71
C TYR A 568 1.03 28.52 7.26
N ILE A 569 1.26 27.55 6.37
CA ILE A 569 1.17 26.12 6.70
C ILE A 569 2.04 25.67 7.88
N SER A 570 3.27 26.18 8.05
CA SER A 570 4.13 25.74 9.17
C SER A 570 3.58 26.14 10.55
N ASP A 571 2.87 27.27 10.64
CA ASP A 571 2.22 27.71 11.87
C ASP A 571 1.06 26.77 12.23
N LEU A 572 0.26 26.34 11.24
CA LEU A 572 -0.79 25.33 11.44
C LEU A 572 -0.19 24.01 11.94
N ILE A 573 0.88 23.51 11.31
CA ILE A 573 1.50 22.25 11.73
C ILE A 573 2.02 22.33 13.19
N ASN A 574 2.65 23.45 13.57
CA ASN A 574 3.07 23.65 14.96
C ASN A 574 1.87 23.67 15.92
N GLY A 575 0.78 24.37 15.57
CA GLY A 575 -0.44 24.43 16.39
C GLY A 575 -1.11 23.06 16.56
N LEU A 576 -1.17 22.25 15.51
CA LEU A 576 -1.70 20.88 15.57
C LEU A 576 -0.86 19.98 16.50
N ILE A 577 0.47 20.07 16.43
CA ILE A 577 1.38 19.28 17.27
C ILE A 577 1.31 19.73 18.74
N TYR A 578 1.20 21.04 19.00
CA TYR A 578 1.07 21.56 20.37
C TYR A 578 -0.30 21.18 20.96
N LEU A 579 -1.38 21.29 20.19
CA LEU A 579 -2.70 20.83 20.60
C LEU A 579 -2.72 19.32 20.90
N MET A 580 -2.09 18.48 20.06
CA MET A 580 -1.96 17.04 20.32
C MET A 580 -1.20 16.75 21.63
N LYS A 581 -0.12 17.49 21.90
CA LYS A 581 0.71 17.31 23.11
C LYS A 581 0.03 17.86 24.38
N SER A 582 -0.83 18.88 24.25
CA SER A 582 -1.60 19.49 25.35
C SER A 582 -2.62 18.56 26.02
N ASN A 583 -3.22 19.02 27.13
CA ASN A 583 -4.28 18.33 27.88
C ASN A 583 -5.70 18.88 27.63
N THR A 584 -5.90 19.88 26.76
CA THR A 584 -7.26 20.41 26.52
C THR A 584 -8.05 19.54 25.55
N THR A 585 -9.22 19.07 25.97
CA THR A 585 -10.16 18.31 25.11
C THR A 585 -11.21 19.20 24.44
N MET A 586 -11.30 20.46 24.85
CA MET A 586 -12.19 21.45 24.25
C MET A 586 -11.66 21.96 22.90
N PRO A 587 -12.52 22.42 21.98
CA PRO A 587 -12.08 23.01 20.71
C PRO A 587 -11.15 24.21 20.90
N VAL A 588 -10.16 24.32 20.01
CA VAL A 588 -9.23 25.45 19.92
C VAL A 588 -9.16 25.96 18.48
N ASN A 589 -9.31 27.27 18.31
CA ASN A 589 -9.09 27.95 17.03
C ASN A 589 -7.60 27.93 16.67
N ILE A 590 -7.28 27.50 15.44
CA ILE A 590 -5.93 27.59 14.88
C ILE A 590 -6.00 28.41 13.59
N GLY A 591 -5.36 29.57 13.61
CA GLY A 591 -5.48 30.60 12.57
C GLY A 591 -4.55 31.79 12.82
N ASN A 592 -4.49 32.72 11.86
CA ASN A 592 -3.83 34.02 12.05
C ASN A 592 -4.89 35.10 12.32
N PRO A 593 -4.83 35.86 13.44
CA PRO A 593 -5.77 36.94 13.72
C PRO A 593 -5.52 38.23 12.93
N GLU A 594 -4.44 38.33 12.15
CA GLU A 594 -4.24 39.41 11.17
C GLU A 594 -5.29 39.33 10.05
N GLU A 595 -5.90 40.47 9.73
CA GLU A 595 -6.82 40.60 8.59
C GLU A 595 -6.18 41.44 7.48
N TYR A 596 -6.35 41.00 6.24
CA TYR A 596 -6.04 41.78 5.05
C TYR A 596 -7.29 41.91 4.20
N SER A 597 -7.55 43.08 3.62
CA SER A 597 -8.57 43.14 2.57
C SER A 597 -8.13 42.30 1.37
N ILE A 598 -9.09 41.74 0.64
CA ILE A 598 -8.74 40.98 -0.57
C ILE A 598 -8.14 41.92 -1.63
N LEU A 599 -8.56 43.20 -1.65
CA LEU A 599 -7.95 44.25 -2.44
C LEU A 599 -6.45 44.45 -2.09
N GLU A 600 -6.10 44.49 -0.81
CA GLU A 600 -4.69 44.56 -0.35
C GLU A 600 -3.92 43.27 -0.66
N PHE A 601 -4.53 42.10 -0.41
CA PHE A 601 -3.92 40.81 -0.69
C PHE A 601 -3.56 40.66 -2.17
N ALA A 602 -4.47 41.01 -3.08
CA ALA A 602 -4.20 41.00 -4.52
C ALA A 602 -3.19 42.08 -4.94
N LYS A 603 -3.16 43.27 -4.30
CA LYS A 603 -2.07 44.26 -4.47
C LYS A 603 -0.71 43.71 -4.03
N ILE A 604 -0.65 42.89 -2.97
CA ILE A 604 0.58 42.22 -2.51
C ILE A 604 1.01 41.14 -3.50
N VAL A 605 0.12 40.22 -3.90
CA VAL A 605 0.41 39.19 -4.92
C VAL A 605 0.86 39.85 -6.24
N LYS A 606 0.20 40.93 -6.66
CA LYS A 606 0.63 41.79 -7.77
C LYS A 606 2.05 42.32 -7.57
N LYS A 607 2.38 42.90 -6.42
CA LYS A 607 3.73 43.45 -6.14
C LYS A 607 4.82 42.38 -6.24
N LEU A 608 4.48 41.11 -5.96
CA LEU A 608 5.39 39.97 -6.05
C LEU A 608 5.47 39.31 -7.45
N ILE A 609 4.56 39.61 -8.38
CA ILE A 609 4.44 38.89 -9.68
C ILE A 609 4.25 39.81 -10.91
N GLY A 610 3.48 40.90 -10.83
CA GLY A 610 3.57 42.04 -11.76
C GLY A 610 2.31 42.59 -12.48
N LYS A 611 1.09 42.03 -12.32
CA LYS A 611 -0.08 42.36 -13.19
C LYS A 611 -1.35 42.88 -12.49
N GLN A 612 -2.27 43.48 -13.28
CA GLN A 612 -3.51 44.15 -12.83
C GLN A 612 -4.72 43.21 -12.62
N MET A 613 -5.84 43.77 -12.15
CA MET A 613 -6.70 43.16 -11.13
C MET A 613 -8.07 43.85 -11.05
N ILE A 614 -9.18 43.11 -10.90
CA ILE A 614 -10.57 43.61 -10.73
C ILE A 614 -11.31 42.75 -9.65
N ASP A 615 -12.27 43.33 -8.92
CA ASP A 615 -12.47 43.17 -7.45
C ASP A 615 -13.45 42.07 -6.92
N ASP A 616 -13.87 42.08 -5.60
CA ASP A 616 -15.11 41.43 -4.97
C ASP A 616 -14.78 40.11 -3.97
N PRO A 617 -15.33 39.32 -2.89
CA PRO A 617 -16.38 39.23 -1.74
C PRO A 617 -16.03 38.92 -0.19
N GLN A 618 -16.95 39.25 0.77
CA GLN A 618 -17.14 39.03 2.28
C GLN A 618 -16.24 38.22 3.29
N LYS A 619 -16.27 38.59 4.60
CA LYS A 619 -15.23 38.45 5.70
C LYS A 619 -15.23 37.21 6.65
N ARG A 620 -14.06 36.84 7.24
CA ARG A 620 -13.86 35.97 8.46
C ARG A 620 -12.51 36.21 9.20
N ARG A 621 -12.46 36.03 10.54
CA ARG A 621 -11.28 36.25 11.43
C ARG A 621 -11.31 35.41 12.74
N PRO A 622 -10.24 34.69 13.13
CA PRO A 622 -10.18 33.95 14.38
C PRO A 622 -9.92 34.83 15.60
N ASP A 623 -10.51 34.47 16.74
CA ASP A 623 -9.90 34.72 18.05
C ASP A 623 -8.94 33.54 18.36
N ILE A 624 -7.73 33.81 18.83
CA ILE A 624 -6.74 32.78 19.18
C ILE A 624 -6.29 32.85 20.65
N THR A 625 -7.00 33.61 21.50
CA THR A 625 -6.65 33.81 22.91
C THR A 625 -6.45 32.47 23.63
N ARG A 626 -7.37 31.52 23.44
CA ARG A 626 -7.28 30.14 23.97
C ARG A 626 -6.04 29.38 23.50
N ALA A 627 -5.57 29.59 22.27
CA ALA A 627 -4.39 28.92 21.74
C ALA A 627 -3.10 29.50 22.35
N LYS A 628 -3.07 30.80 22.65
CA LYS A 628 -1.97 31.42 23.41
C LYS A 628 -1.93 30.91 24.84
N GLU A 629 -3.08 30.88 25.52
CA GLU A 629 -3.20 30.50 26.93
C GLU A 629 -2.98 29.01 27.20
N LEU A 630 -3.50 28.11 26.35
CA LEU A 630 -3.48 26.66 26.61
C LEU A 630 -2.35 25.91 25.88
N LEU A 631 -1.78 26.48 24.82
CA LEU A 631 -0.80 25.82 23.94
C LEU A 631 0.52 26.60 23.81
N GLU A 632 0.65 27.78 24.44
CA GLU A 632 1.74 28.74 24.23
C GLU A 632 1.97 29.05 22.73
N TRP A 633 0.88 29.04 21.95
CA TRP A 633 0.92 29.08 20.49
C TRP A 633 0.40 30.39 19.90
N GLU A 634 1.16 30.92 18.94
CA GLU A 634 0.75 31.97 18.02
C GLU A 634 1.47 31.78 16.67
N PRO A 635 0.90 32.26 15.54
CA PRO A 635 1.57 32.23 14.25
C PRO A 635 2.82 33.11 14.23
N LYS A 636 3.88 32.69 13.52
CA LYS A 636 5.17 33.39 13.49
C LYS A 636 5.65 33.74 12.09
N VAL A 637 5.05 33.18 11.03
CA VAL A 637 5.45 33.46 9.65
C VAL A 637 4.63 34.61 9.08
N GLN A 638 5.30 35.71 8.71
CA GLN A 638 4.66 36.86 8.08
C GLN A 638 4.06 36.49 6.72
N MET A 639 2.89 37.06 6.38
CA MET A 639 2.15 36.72 5.16
C MET A 639 2.98 36.86 3.88
N ILE A 640 3.86 37.87 3.80
CA ILE A 640 4.76 38.10 2.65
C ILE A 640 5.79 36.96 2.49
N GLU A 641 6.39 36.50 3.60
CA GLU A 641 7.36 35.39 3.59
C GLU A 641 6.70 34.07 3.16
N GLY A 642 5.51 33.79 3.71
CA GLY A 642 4.71 32.64 3.32
C GLY A 642 4.28 32.70 1.85
N LEU A 643 3.96 33.88 1.33
CA LEU A 643 3.62 34.08 -0.09
C LEU A 643 4.82 33.80 -0.99
N HIS A 644 6.02 34.31 -0.70
CA HIS A 644 7.22 34.03 -1.51
C HIS A 644 7.43 32.52 -1.71
N LYS A 645 7.42 31.75 -0.62
CA LYS A 645 7.56 30.28 -0.64
C LYS A 645 6.44 29.57 -1.41
N THR A 646 5.23 30.14 -1.41
CA THR A 646 4.07 29.58 -2.13
C THR A 646 4.11 29.90 -3.62
N ILE A 647 4.55 31.10 -3.99
CA ILE A 647 4.73 31.54 -5.38
C ILE A 647 5.87 30.77 -6.05
N GLU A 648 6.97 30.53 -5.34
CA GLU A 648 8.07 29.68 -5.79
C GLU A 648 7.60 28.25 -6.08
N TYR A 649 6.84 27.64 -5.17
CA TYR A 649 6.22 26.32 -5.39
C TYR A 649 5.33 26.30 -6.64
N PHE A 650 4.42 27.26 -6.81
CA PHE A 650 3.51 27.28 -7.96
C PHE A 650 4.20 27.62 -9.30
N LYS A 651 5.37 28.28 -9.31
CA LYS A 651 6.20 28.38 -10.51
C LYS A 651 6.69 27.01 -10.95
N GLY A 652 7.26 26.22 -10.03
CA GLY A 652 7.71 24.86 -10.29
C GLY A 652 6.59 23.93 -10.80
N GLU A 653 5.38 24.05 -10.22
CA GLU A 653 4.20 23.31 -10.72
C GLU A 653 3.87 23.67 -12.18
N LEU A 654 3.77 24.97 -12.50
CA LEU A 654 3.42 25.43 -13.84
C LEU A 654 4.50 25.15 -14.89
N GLU A 655 5.76 25.03 -14.47
CA GLU A 655 6.86 24.59 -15.34
C GLU A 655 6.79 23.07 -15.60
N GLN A 656 6.50 22.26 -14.59
CA GLN A 656 6.25 20.82 -14.76
C GLN A 656 5.00 20.53 -15.60
N GLU A 657 3.90 21.25 -15.40
CA GLU A 657 2.69 21.10 -16.22
C GLU A 657 2.96 21.47 -17.69
N LYS A 658 3.83 22.45 -17.99
CA LYS A 658 4.24 22.73 -19.38
C LYS A 658 5.15 21.66 -19.97
N LEU A 659 6.00 21.02 -19.16
CA LEU A 659 6.87 19.93 -19.60
C LEU A 659 6.14 18.59 -19.81
N LEU A 660 4.92 18.46 -19.29
CA LEU A 660 4.06 17.27 -19.43
C LEU A 660 3.01 17.40 -20.56
N ASN A 661 2.81 18.60 -21.11
CA ASN A 661 1.83 18.89 -22.17
C ASN A 661 2.49 19.19 -23.55
N ASN A 662 3.82 19.11 -23.65
CA ASN A 662 4.62 19.26 -24.87
C ASN A 662 5.31 17.94 -25.22
#